data_AF-K8FDH5-F1
#
_entry.id   AF-K8FDH5-F1
#
_cell.length_a   1.000
_cell.length_b   1.000
_cell.length_c   1.000
_cell.angle_alpha   90.00
_cell.angle_beta   90.00
_cell.angle_gamma   90.00
#
_symmetry.space_group_name_H-M   'P 1'
#
loop_
_entity.id
_entity.type
_entity.pdbx_description
1 polymer ?
#
loop_
_entity_poly.entity_id
_entity_poly.type
_entity_poly.pdbx_seq_one_letter_code
_entity_poly.pdbx_strand_id
1 'polypeptide(L)'
;MGGGEEFFVSSLSSSSSKKDGDDAFAFPERDSDEENLDEEKEEGEKTRVMKTRVSKEEEDKEDEKSEEDDSEDDSSVSEEELEEYEKLDDTLNTDSKGAGGQSGDFVRSSSSSDGPNEEHDKEYYPNAGPKTKDEHERQTKLRLMIIRQRDKEFKLDQKFKSKSIVKLNNEAVEALKKGDDIEAIAKYAKVFRKAHENNLTHELMHVCHSNRAVAYLNLGLFEEALWDANKSQDLANERYYRTQSAGGQVLNVFVKGYARKGFALMGLRMHRLAKSVFETGLEFSPKDEELKRGLEEAVVAVLADLHNGKGFVKNRETFQCLPAPEKKHQQERLTNLPYASPLHRVHPKDMLPTQLLTPFQAENDYHLKDTYNYMTVQADIAIPKRHFKYLEDTVRRKKYTKAIEIAIKKLQKENKDVRALHLGCGAGLMTMHLLDKGAHHVTACERWLYQAMACKENLLNNGFCDDQVKVIYKRPTDLSLLADVPVYCNLFLNDIIDDGLLSSGLIPSTKHCLQNLLLPDCIVLPSSATVFAQAIEIKSRNICGLDVSAMDLYRSHPTYSAGVPIDPDSYRALSKPKEIWHFDLGNPPEASDQKFVDFEFTKDGTFNAVLFWYELHLIEDVKISTRGVTNEEEFGDADDDDDENIVVSSLTPSLFYLDGEIKSYANHVVPIKCSHNTVAMQFTVEDADYMHMMKKDASFPKYQFSILADERRAKAYDAAIQRQIKFLKNREGYANVLDIGSGSGLLTMMAARANADTVISCEMLPSLATCTRRNVAQNNLSRNVNVICKDAALLERGIHGPHEGCNMIVVDLFDCGLTGEHVLYMIEEARRKVANVGSVVVPAAATIYAMGVEVYTTEIDGFDMSAQNKYRWDSKYEPVEMENVKHRRLTKPKKVFEFFFDNSMKQKGRETVIKLETVASGYLNAVVFWFDLHMDEEETITTAPKGIGKGGRVQDEAKLMRDLDGKKTKKVMEESLRRVREKLARNPRAKEYEGVSSSIADADADVDGAHNKVKEKNTEEIGGALATQTSYTTDDDSDSDDDDDGGNNHYWGQAMQYLERAVQIKGGKKIAVLAKREADVIRFSLKEGVGSWVGKPPWKIEWGGGASVESPHFQRVHYCQLLVNDFLMRLRSKRFAPIEKDMRMILAHCGSLFLDPEALTDVYHRLVALELLHGAPEFSPGASMEALTKPTFRLH
;
A
#
# COMPACT_ATOMS: atom_id res chain seq x y z
N MET A 1 50.33 -7.96 -27.79
CA MET A 1 50.21 -7.45 -29.17
C MET A 1 48.73 -7.28 -29.44
N GLY A 2 48.18 -6.11 -29.78
CA GLY A 2 48.79 -4.77 -29.81
C GLY A 2 47.81 -3.73 -30.37
N GLY A 3 47.80 -2.52 -29.81
CA GLY A 3 46.95 -1.39 -30.21
C GLY A 3 45.50 -1.43 -29.68
N GLY A 4 44.85 -0.32 -29.32
CA GLY A 4 45.39 1.04 -29.08
C GLY A 4 44.42 2.18 -29.44
N GLU A 5 44.24 3.13 -28.51
CA GLU A 5 43.67 4.49 -28.65
C GLU A 5 42.18 4.59 -29.09
N GLU A 6 41.26 5.41 -28.54
CA GLU A 6 41.21 6.70 -27.81
C GLU A 6 40.88 7.98 -28.63
N PHE A 7 39.88 8.73 -28.13
CA PHE A 7 39.44 10.11 -28.46
C PHE A 7 38.99 10.39 -29.93
N PHE A 8 37.94 11.19 -30.18
CA PHE A 8 37.82 12.61 -29.81
C PHE A 8 36.38 13.11 -29.51
N VAL A 9 36.27 14.39 -29.12
CA VAL A 9 35.07 15.05 -28.60
C VAL A 9 34.85 16.45 -29.23
N SER A 10 33.59 16.92 -29.22
CA SER A 10 33.10 18.32 -29.39
C SER A 10 32.85 18.95 -30.79
N SER A 11 31.64 19.50 -30.91
CA SER A 11 31.20 20.76 -31.56
C SER A 11 31.98 21.43 -32.70
N LEU A 12 31.25 21.93 -33.73
CA LEU A 12 30.94 23.38 -33.83
C LEU A 12 29.90 23.74 -34.92
N SER A 13 29.60 25.03 -35.04
CA SER A 13 28.48 25.67 -35.74
C SER A 13 28.69 25.97 -37.24
N SER A 14 27.58 25.98 -38.00
CA SER A 14 27.26 26.90 -39.11
C SER A 14 28.25 27.13 -40.28
N SER A 15 27.83 26.83 -41.52
CA SER A 15 27.59 27.83 -42.59
C SER A 15 27.19 27.20 -43.93
N SER A 16 26.79 28.03 -44.91
CA SER A 16 26.37 27.67 -46.29
C SER A 16 27.54 27.14 -47.13
N SER A 17 27.38 26.25 -48.13
CA SER A 17 26.66 26.57 -49.38
C SER A 17 26.62 25.43 -50.43
N LYS A 18 25.58 25.45 -51.29
CA LYS A 18 25.52 25.08 -52.73
C LYS A 18 26.39 23.93 -53.31
N LYS A 19 25.66 22.95 -53.90
CA LYS A 19 25.62 22.55 -55.34
C LYS A 19 26.15 21.15 -55.80
N ASP A 20 25.28 20.53 -56.61
CA ASP A 20 25.48 19.64 -57.79
C ASP A 20 26.00 18.19 -57.63
N GLY A 21 25.47 17.28 -58.48
CA GLY A 21 25.80 15.84 -58.55
C GLY A 21 24.81 14.96 -57.76
N ASP A 22 23.60 14.64 -58.25
CA ASP A 22 23.28 13.73 -59.37
C ASP A 22 23.90 12.33 -59.24
N ASP A 23 23.08 11.31 -58.92
CA ASP A 23 22.61 10.40 -59.98
C ASP A 23 21.28 9.72 -59.60
N ALA A 24 20.56 9.18 -60.60
CA ALA A 24 19.15 8.79 -60.47
C ALA A 24 18.91 7.34 -60.03
N PHE A 25 17.71 7.06 -59.49
CA PHE A 25 16.71 6.22 -60.18
C PHE A 25 15.30 6.50 -59.62
N ALA A 26 14.27 6.34 -60.46
CA ALA A 26 12.92 6.88 -60.21
C ALA A 26 11.79 5.84 -60.39
N PHE A 27 10.73 6.01 -59.59
CA PHE A 27 9.28 6.08 -59.94
C PHE A 27 8.75 5.37 -61.22
N PRO A 28 7.48 4.88 -61.24
CA PRO A 28 6.34 5.59 -60.63
C PRO A 28 5.23 4.76 -59.93
N GLU A 29 4.32 5.52 -59.31
CA GLU A 29 3.00 5.12 -58.80
C GLU A 29 2.00 4.84 -59.95
N ARG A 30 0.85 4.22 -59.63
CA ARG A 30 -0.50 4.75 -59.96
C ARG A 30 -1.67 3.87 -59.48
N ASP A 31 -2.56 4.52 -58.73
CA ASP A 31 -4.02 4.68 -58.90
C ASP A 31 -4.97 3.49 -59.22
N SER A 32 -6.24 3.73 -58.88
CA SER A 32 -7.50 3.01 -59.19
C SER A 32 -7.80 1.70 -58.44
N ASP A 33 -9.06 1.30 -58.22
CA ASP A 33 -10.36 1.96 -57.88
C ASP A 33 -11.43 0.84 -57.83
N GLU A 34 -12.51 1.00 -57.06
CA GLU A 34 -13.80 0.25 -57.19
C GLU A 34 -13.73 -1.31 -57.07
N GLU A 35 -14.82 -2.09 -57.09
CA GLU A 35 -16.00 -2.11 -56.20
C GLU A 35 -16.56 -3.56 -56.09
N ASN A 36 -17.32 -3.86 -55.02
CA ASN A 36 -18.49 -4.76 -54.90
C ASN A 36 -18.60 -6.16 -55.59
N LEU A 37 -18.97 -7.17 -54.76
CA LEU A 37 -19.84 -8.35 -55.04
C LEU A 37 -19.27 -9.45 -55.99
N ASP A 38 -19.65 -10.74 -55.93
CA ASP A 38 -20.97 -11.36 -55.75
C ASP A 38 -20.94 -12.80 -55.13
N GLU A 39 -22.09 -13.50 -55.08
CA GLU A 39 -22.32 -14.74 -54.32
C GLU A 39 -22.21 -16.11 -55.07
N GLU A 40 -21.95 -17.16 -54.28
CA GLU A 40 -22.48 -18.55 -54.33
C GLU A 40 -22.30 -19.58 -55.51
N LYS A 41 -22.07 -20.84 -55.07
CA LYS A 41 -22.54 -22.16 -55.58
C LYS A 41 -21.97 -22.75 -56.90
N GLU A 42 -21.28 -23.91 -56.83
CA GLU A 42 -21.77 -25.33 -57.03
C GLU A 42 -21.55 -25.83 -58.49
N GLU A 43 -21.33 -27.12 -58.82
CA GLU A 43 -21.11 -28.36 -58.04
C GLU A 43 -20.25 -29.38 -58.84
N GLY A 44 -19.84 -30.49 -58.20
CA GLY A 44 -19.50 -31.77 -58.86
C GLY A 44 -18.01 -32.14 -59.00
N GLU A 45 -17.59 -33.41 -58.94
CA GLU A 45 -18.29 -34.62 -58.48
C GLU A 45 -17.29 -35.78 -58.22
N LYS A 46 -17.44 -36.49 -57.09
CA LYS A 46 -17.28 -37.96 -56.82
C LYS A 46 -16.04 -38.75 -57.38
N THR A 47 -15.54 -39.81 -56.74
CA THR A 47 -15.93 -40.60 -55.54
C THR A 47 -14.79 -40.54 -54.48
N ARG A 48 -14.61 -41.35 -53.42
CA ARG A 48 -15.09 -42.66 -52.88
C ARG A 48 -14.76 -42.62 -51.35
N VAL A 49 -15.20 -43.45 -50.40
CA VAL A 49 -15.61 -44.87 -50.35
C VAL A 49 -16.79 -45.05 -49.35
N MET A 50 -17.32 -46.29 -49.26
CA MET A 50 -18.24 -46.87 -48.27
C MET A 50 -17.85 -46.67 -46.78
N LYS A 51 -18.73 -46.82 -45.75
CA LYS A 51 -20.05 -47.51 -45.68
C LYS A 51 -20.99 -47.00 -44.55
N THR A 52 -22.30 -47.02 -44.85
CA THR A 52 -23.57 -46.97 -44.05
C THR A 52 -23.64 -47.76 -42.72
N ARG A 53 -24.63 -47.64 -41.79
CA ARG A 53 -26.06 -47.13 -41.71
C ARG A 53 -26.42 -46.91 -40.19
N VAL A 54 -27.21 -45.91 -39.69
CA VAL A 54 -28.71 -45.73 -39.59
C VAL A 54 -29.44 -46.99 -39.06
N SER A 55 -30.38 -47.01 -38.08
CA SER A 55 -31.48 -46.12 -37.54
C SER A 55 -31.77 -46.50 -36.05
N LYS A 56 -32.74 -46.05 -35.22
CA LYS A 56 -33.77 -44.96 -35.03
C LYS A 56 -34.86 -45.55 -34.09
N GLU A 57 -35.31 -44.81 -33.06
CA GLU A 57 -36.59 -44.91 -32.26
C GLU A 57 -37.02 -46.11 -31.36
N GLU A 58 -37.47 -45.71 -30.14
CA GLU A 58 -38.71 -46.03 -29.37
C GLU A 58 -39.08 -47.42 -28.73
N GLU A 59 -39.46 -47.34 -27.43
CA GLU A 59 -40.49 -48.08 -26.61
C GLU A 59 -40.45 -49.65 -26.52
N ASP A 60 -41.06 -50.38 -25.57
CA ASP A 60 -42.00 -50.08 -24.45
C ASP A 60 -41.95 -51.19 -23.33
N LYS A 61 -42.65 -51.00 -22.18
CA LYS A 61 -43.19 -52.04 -21.22
C LYS A 61 -42.22 -52.89 -20.36
N GLU A 62 -42.57 -53.53 -19.23
CA GLU A 62 -43.69 -53.51 -18.23
C GLU A 62 -43.04 -54.10 -16.92
N ASP A 63 -43.15 -53.53 -15.71
CA ASP A 63 -44.26 -53.49 -14.72
C ASP A 63 -44.38 -54.74 -13.80
N GLU A 64 -45.04 -54.59 -12.63
CA GLU A 64 -45.12 -55.50 -11.44
C GLU A 64 -43.82 -55.65 -10.60
N LYS A 65 -43.73 -55.52 -9.25
CA LYS A 65 -44.58 -55.57 -8.04
C LYS A 65 -44.68 -56.90 -7.25
N SER A 66 -44.12 -56.86 -6.04
CA SER A 66 -44.64 -57.39 -4.75
C SER A 66 -43.97 -56.57 -3.64
N GLU A 67 -44.71 -55.86 -2.76
CA GLU A 67 -45.37 -56.35 -1.52
C GLU A 67 -44.32 -56.78 -0.47
N GLU A 68 -44.11 -56.02 0.62
CA GLU A 68 -44.95 -55.90 1.85
C GLU A 68 -44.86 -57.18 2.74
N ASP A 69 -44.61 -57.12 4.06
CA ASP A 69 -44.37 -55.96 4.94
C ASP A 69 -43.62 -56.36 6.25
N ASP A 70 -43.34 -55.35 7.08
CA ASP A 70 -43.21 -55.36 8.56
C ASP A 70 -42.15 -56.19 9.35
N SER A 71 -41.42 -55.42 10.17
CA SER A 71 -41.09 -55.67 11.60
C SER A 71 -39.93 -56.59 12.08
N GLU A 72 -39.17 -56.01 13.02
CA GLU A 72 -38.62 -56.54 14.30
C GLU A 72 -38.21 -58.02 14.46
N ASP A 73 -36.97 -58.22 14.95
CA ASP A 73 -36.77 -59.07 16.16
C ASP A 73 -35.50 -58.65 16.95
N ASP A 74 -35.36 -59.16 18.18
CA ASP A 74 -34.44 -58.69 19.23
C ASP A 74 -33.37 -59.74 19.65
N SER A 75 -32.38 -59.30 20.43
CA SER A 75 -31.68 -60.07 21.46
C SER A 75 -30.64 -61.19 21.12
N SER A 76 -29.36 -60.82 21.31
CA SER A 76 -28.47 -61.39 22.37
C SER A 76 -27.63 -62.69 22.17
N VAL A 77 -26.44 -62.67 22.83
CA VAL A 77 -25.48 -63.77 23.20
C VAL A 77 -24.89 -64.61 22.03
N SER A 78 -23.66 -65.16 22.05
CA SER A 78 -22.57 -65.35 23.05
C SER A 78 -21.20 -65.12 22.36
N GLU A 79 -20.03 -64.93 22.98
CA GLU A 79 -19.45 -65.30 24.30
C GLU A 79 -18.81 -66.71 24.41
N GLU A 80 -18.45 -67.36 23.30
CA GLU A 80 -17.60 -68.59 23.31
C GLU A 80 -16.26 -68.51 22.51
N GLU A 81 -15.97 -67.44 21.76
CA GLU A 81 -14.78 -67.39 20.86
C GLU A 81 -13.47 -66.80 21.46
N LEU A 82 -13.37 -66.59 22.78
CA LEU A 82 -12.24 -65.84 23.38
C LEU A 82 -11.17 -66.65 24.15
N GLU A 83 -11.39 -67.91 24.50
CA GLU A 83 -10.49 -68.63 25.43
C GLU A 83 -9.19 -69.23 24.83
N GLU A 84 -9.04 -69.36 23.50
CA GLU A 84 -7.96 -70.18 22.92
C GLU A 84 -6.58 -69.49 22.80
N TYR A 85 -6.40 -68.26 23.30
CA TYR A 85 -5.14 -67.49 23.14
C TYR A 85 -4.41 -67.06 24.43
N GLU A 86 -4.88 -67.41 25.64
CA GLU A 86 -4.27 -67.00 26.92
C GLU A 86 -3.23 -67.99 27.51
N LYS A 87 -2.40 -68.63 26.67
CA LYS A 87 -1.35 -69.56 27.15
C LYS A 87 0.00 -69.38 26.45
N LEU A 88 0.66 -68.23 26.68
CA LEU A 88 2.09 -68.04 26.41
C LEU A 88 2.70 -66.78 27.06
N ASP A 89 2.35 -66.50 28.33
CA ASP A 89 2.98 -65.43 29.12
C ASP A 89 3.33 -65.90 30.54
N ASP A 90 4.53 -66.49 30.69
CA ASP A 90 5.15 -66.77 31.99
C ASP A 90 6.66 -67.05 31.86
N THR A 91 7.50 -66.00 31.85
CA THR A 91 8.91 -65.99 32.30
C THR A 91 9.61 -64.63 32.08
N LEU A 92 10.66 -64.36 32.87
CA LEU A 92 11.60 -63.21 32.78
C LEU A 92 11.09 -61.82 33.20
N ASN A 93 10.88 -61.66 34.51
CA ASN A 93 10.90 -60.36 35.18
C ASN A 93 12.07 -60.32 36.20
N THR A 94 13.16 -59.59 35.90
CA THR A 94 14.23 -59.27 36.88
C THR A 94 15.11 -58.10 36.45
N ASP A 95 15.45 -57.27 37.43
CA ASP A 95 16.63 -56.41 37.58
C ASP A 95 17.07 -55.43 36.47
N SER A 96 17.01 -54.14 36.84
CA SER A 96 18.08 -53.19 36.50
C SER A 96 18.36 -52.26 37.69
N LYS A 97 19.65 -52.01 37.98
CA LYS A 97 20.10 -51.15 39.10
C LYS A 97 21.40 -50.41 38.75
N GLY A 98 21.31 -49.07 38.71
CA GLY A 98 22.39 -48.16 39.12
C GLY A 98 23.50 -47.81 38.12
N ALA A 99 23.86 -46.52 38.15
CA ALA A 99 25.13 -45.89 37.73
C ALA A 99 25.62 -46.04 36.27
N GLY A 100 26.39 -45.09 35.71
CA GLY A 100 26.75 -43.76 36.24
C GLY A 100 28.09 -43.23 35.69
N GLY A 101 28.13 -41.96 35.27
CA GLY A 101 29.32 -41.29 34.71
C GLY A 101 29.70 -41.76 33.30
N GLN A 102 30.75 -41.27 32.64
CA GLN A 102 31.43 -39.95 32.65
C GLN A 102 32.50 -39.97 31.54
N SER A 103 32.91 -38.81 30.97
CA SER A 103 33.98 -38.66 29.95
C SER A 103 33.74 -39.37 28.60
N GLY A 104 34.43 -39.03 27.50
CA GLY A 104 35.29 -37.86 27.26
C GLY A 104 36.19 -38.00 26.01
N ASP A 105 36.21 -36.95 25.19
CA ASP A 105 37.26 -36.53 24.24
C ASP A 105 37.81 -37.39 23.08
N PHE A 106 37.73 -36.77 21.90
CA PHE A 106 38.78 -36.62 20.87
C PHE A 106 39.12 -37.70 19.80
N VAL A 107 38.54 -37.45 18.60
CA VAL A 107 39.28 -37.07 17.35
C VAL A 107 39.76 -38.13 16.31
N ARG A 108 39.61 -37.73 15.04
CA ARG A 108 40.26 -38.16 13.76
C ARG A 108 39.64 -39.26 12.86
N SER A 109 38.70 -38.78 12.03
CA SER A 109 38.77 -38.81 10.54
C SER A 109 39.12 -40.10 9.76
N SER A 110 38.17 -40.56 8.95
CA SER A 110 38.44 -41.13 7.61
C SER A 110 37.25 -40.85 6.67
N SER A 111 37.47 -40.97 5.35
CA SER A 111 36.58 -40.45 4.30
C SER A 111 35.58 -41.45 3.72
N SER A 112 34.45 -40.91 3.24
CA SER A 112 33.69 -41.30 2.02
C SER A 112 33.22 -42.76 1.83
N SER A 113 31.90 -42.94 1.91
CA SER A 113 31.13 -43.81 1.00
C SER A 113 29.65 -43.41 1.02
N ASP A 114 29.04 -43.15 -0.14
CA ASP A 114 27.62 -42.79 -0.23
C ASP A 114 26.67 -43.94 0.17
N GLY A 115 25.58 -43.58 0.84
CA GLY A 115 24.46 -44.46 1.14
C GLY A 115 23.26 -43.63 1.64
N PRO A 116 22.06 -43.73 1.03
CA PRO A 116 20.90 -42.97 1.49
C PRO A 116 20.32 -43.59 2.76
N ASN A 117 20.24 -42.80 3.85
CA ASN A 117 19.50 -43.19 5.05
C ASN A 117 18.00 -42.97 4.83
N GLU A 118 17.21 -44.04 4.95
CA GLU A 118 15.75 -43.98 5.05
C GLU A 118 15.33 -43.55 6.47
N GLU A 119 15.39 -42.26 6.80
CA GLU A 119 14.69 -41.74 7.97
C GLU A 119 13.23 -41.45 7.62
N HIS A 120 12.34 -42.33 8.06
CA HIS A 120 10.90 -42.20 7.83
C HIS A 120 10.29 -41.04 8.62
N ASP A 121 9.66 -40.10 7.91
CA ASP A 121 8.78 -39.07 8.49
C ASP A 121 7.70 -39.69 9.39
N LYS A 122 7.75 -39.40 10.69
CA LYS A 122 6.64 -39.63 11.60
C LYS A 122 5.74 -38.41 11.61
N GLU A 123 4.71 -38.41 10.77
CA GLU A 123 3.66 -37.39 10.83
C GLU A 123 3.01 -37.37 12.23
N TYR A 124 3.29 -36.33 13.00
CA TYR A 124 2.65 -36.09 14.29
C TYR A 124 1.17 -35.72 14.08
N TYR A 125 0.24 -36.61 14.44
CA TYR A 125 -1.19 -36.30 14.47
C TYR A 125 -1.59 -35.78 15.86
N PRO A 126 -2.27 -34.62 15.97
CA PRO A 126 -2.59 -34.02 17.25
C PRO A 126 -3.67 -34.81 18.01
N ASN A 127 -3.31 -35.35 19.18
CA ASN A 127 -4.17 -35.94 20.20
C ASN A 127 -5.53 -36.50 19.73
N ALA A 128 -5.53 -37.72 19.20
CA ALA A 128 -6.71 -38.56 19.29
C ALA A 128 -7.13 -38.70 20.78
N GLY A 129 -8.44 -38.70 21.05
CA GLY A 129 -8.95 -38.82 22.42
C GLY A 129 -8.47 -40.10 23.12
N PRO A 130 -8.43 -40.13 24.47
CA PRO A 130 -7.83 -41.24 25.21
C PRO A 130 -8.51 -42.58 24.87
N LYS A 131 -7.78 -43.41 24.12
CA LYS A 131 -8.18 -44.79 23.78
C LYS A 131 -8.17 -45.66 25.04
N THR A 132 -9.06 -46.64 25.12
CA THR A 132 -8.97 -47.65 26.18
C THR A 132 -7.77 -48.57 25.93
N LYS A 133 -7.23 -49.17 27.00
CA LYS A 133 -6.08 -50.09 26.91
C LYS A 133 -6.38 -51.25 25.97
N ASP A 134 -7.58 -51.82 26.10
CA ASP A 134 -8.06 -52.98 25.35
C ASP A 134 -8.23 -52.68 23.86
N GLU A 135 -8.67 -51.47 23.50
CA GLU A 135 -8.76 -51.00 22.11
C GLU A 135 -7.37 -50.90 21.47
N HIS A 136 -6.38 -50.37 22.20
CA HIS A 136 -5.00 -50.27 21.73
C HIS A 136 -4.34 -51.65 21.56
N GLU A 137 -4.60 -52.59 22.47
CA GLU A 137 -4.13 -53.98 22.36
C GLU A 137 -4.79 -54.72 21.19
N ARG A 138 -6.10 -54.53 20.96
CA ARG A 138 -6.80 -55.07 19.79
C ARG A 138 -6.24 -54.52 18.48
N GLN A 139 -6.06 -53.20 18.36
CA GLN A 139 -5.45 -52.56 17.18
C GLN A 139 -4.04 -53.11 16.92
N THR A 140 -3.26 -53.34 17.98
CA THR A 140 -1.89 -53.90 17.89
C THR A 140 -1.90 -55.36 17.44
N LYS A 141 -2.80 -56.21 17.97
CA LYS A 141 -2.99 -57.60 17.51
C LYS A 141 -3.37 -57.65 16.02
N LEU A 142 -4.29 -56.79 15.56
CA LEU A 142 -4.68 -56.69 14.14
C LEU A 142 -3.51 -56.27 13.23
N ARG A 143 -2.74 -55.25 13.63
CA ARG A 143 -1.53 -54.81 12.90
C ARG A 143 -0.52 -55.94 12.72
N LEU A 144 -0.31 -56.76 13.75
CA LEU A 144 0.55 -57.95 13.67
C LEU A 144 -0.01 -59.06 12.76
N MET A 145 -1.34 -59.26 12.74
CA MET A 145 -1.99 -60.21 11.81
C MET A 145 -1.82 -59.78 10.35
N ILE A 146 -2.01 -58.49 10.06
CA ILE A 146 -1.79 -57.90 8.73
C ILE A 146 -0.35 -58.12 8.26
N ILE A 147 0.65 -57.88 9.13
CA ILE A 147 2.07 -58.13 8.81
C ILE A 147 2.32 -59.62 8.51
N ARG A 148 1.78 -60.53 9.32
CA ARG A 148 1.93 -61.99 9.11
C ARG A 148 1.29 -62.45 7.79
N GLN A 149 0.08 -61.97 7.48
CA GLN A 149 -0.62 -62.32 6.23
C GLN A 149 0.05 -61.69 5.00
N ARG A 150 0.54 -60.44 5.11
CA ARG A 150 1.39 -59.78 4.09
C ARG A 150 2.62 -60.61 3.74
N ASP A 151 3.33 -61.11 4.76
CA ASP A 151 4.58 -61.86 4.54
C ASP A 151 4.31 -63.28 4.03
N LYS A 152 3.18 -63.89 4.39
CA LYS A 152 2.66 -65.12 3.77
C LYS A 152 2.33 -64.88 2.29
N GLU A 153 1.63 -63.79 1.98
CA GLU A 153 1.25 -63.41 0.62
C GLU A 153 2.46 -63.15 -0.30
N PHE A 154 3.51 -62.48 0.18
CA PHE A 154 4.76 -62.30 -0.57
C PHE A 154 5.54 -63.62 -0.75
N LYS A 155 5.47 -64.55 0.21
CA LYS A 155 6.09 -65.89 0.08
C LYS A 155 5.36 -66.78 -0.94
N LEU A 156 4.03 -66.68 -1.01
CA LEU A 156 3.19 -67.45 -1.95
C LEU A 156 3.36 -66.98 -3.40
N ASP A 157 3.46 -65.67 -3.64
CA ASP A 157 3.62 -65.09 -4.98
C ASP A 157 4.92 -64.30 -5.14
N GLN A 158 6.05 -65.01 -5.09
CA GLN A 158 7.38 -64.41 -5.30
C GLN A 158 7.54 -63.77 -6.70
N LYS A 159 6.68 -64.13 -7.66
CA LYS A 159 6.67 -63.59 -9.02
C LYS A 159 5.67 -62.43 -9.21
N PHE A 160 5.06 -61.90 -8.14
CA PHE A 160 4.09 -60.80 -8.21
C PHE A 160 4.58 -59.61 -9.06
N LYS A 161 5.90 -59.33 -9.04
CA LYS A 161 6.54 -58.25 -9.81
C LYS A 161 6.32 -58.36 -11.33
N SER A 162 6.08 -59.54 -11.90
CA SER A 162 5.78 -59.70 -13.34
C SER A 162 4.30 -59.54 -13.72
N LYS A 163 3.37 -59.59 -12.74
CA LYS A 163 1.95 -59.31 -12.97
C LYS A 163 1.72 -57.81 -13.26
N SER A 164 0.67 -57.47 -14.02
CA SER A 164 0.27 -56.07 -14.21
C SER A 164 -0.34 -55.48 -12.93
N ILE A 165 -0.29 -54.15 -12.77
CA ILE A 165 -0.91 -53.46 -11.64
C ILE A 165 -2.43 -53.72 -11.62
N VAL A 166 -3.09 -53.71 -12.80
CA VAL A 166 -4.50 -54.09 -12.94
C VAL A 166 -4.78 -55.49 -12.40
N LYS A 167 -3.94 -56.49 -12.70
CA LYS A 167 -4.12 -57.85 -12.19
C LYS A 167 -3.94 -57.93 -10.68
N LEU A 168 -2.90 -57.30 -10.12
CA LEU A 168 -2.67 -57.27 -8.67
C LEU A 168 -3.80 -56.53 -7.92
N ASN A 169 -4.33 -55.45 -8.49
CA ASN A 169 -5.49 -54.74 -7.96
C ASN A 169 -6.73 -55.66 -7.97
N ASN A 170 -7.00 -56.38 -9.05
CA ASN A 170 -8.14 -57.28 -9.11
C ASN A 170 -8.02 -58.42 -8.09
N GLU A 171 -6.83 -59.01 -7.92
CA GLU A 171 -6.56 -60.01 -6.89
C GLU A 171 -6.81 -59.47 -5.45
N ALA A 172 -6.58 -58.18 -5.20
CA ALA A 172 -6.89 -57.52 -3.91
C ALA A 172 -8.38 -57.13 -3.77
N VAL A 173 -9.04 -56.69 -4.84
CA VAL A 173 -10.48 -56.40 -4.88
C VAL A 173 -11.30 -57.68 -4.67
N GLU A 174 -10.84 -58.83 -5.16
CA GLU A 174 -11.47 -60.14 -4.90
C GLU A 174 -11.42 -60.57 -3.43
N ALA A 175 -10.39 -60.18 -2.67
CA ALA A 175 -10.33 -60.40 -1.23
C ALA A 175 -11.30 -59.47 -0.48
N LEU A 176 -11.26 -58.17 -0.83
CA LEU A 176 -12.16 -57.15 -0.26
C LEU A 176 -13.64 -57.49 -0.48
N LYS A 177 -14.00 -58.01 -1.66
CA LYS A 177 -15.36 -58.49 -1.98
C LYS A 177 -15.80 -59.75 -1.22
N LYS A 178 -14.88 -60.46 -0.56
CA LYS A 178 -15.18 -61.62 0.30
C LYS A 178 -15.27 -61.23 1.78
N GLY A 179 -15.02 -59.97 2.14
CA GLY A 179 -14.91 -59.53 3.54
C GLY A 179 -13.58 -59.89 4.21
N ASP A 180 -12.58 -60.41 3.49
CA ASP A 180 -11.24 -60.64 4.04
C ASP A 180 -10.40 -59.37 3.87
N ASP A 181 -10.65 -58.40 4.75
CA ASP A 181 -9.93 -57.12 4.78
C ASP A 181 -8.42 -57.30 5.04
N ILE A 182 -8.05 -58.30 5.83
CA ILE A 182 -6.64 -58.59 6.17
C ILE A 182 -5.88 -59.12 4.94
N GLU A 183 -6.48 -60.06 4.19
CA GLU A 183 -5.94 -60.52 2.91
C GLU A 183 -5.99 -59.42 1.84
N ALA A 184 -7.02 -58.57 1.82
CA ALA A 184 -7.10 -57.43 0.92
C ALA A 184 -5.95 -56.44 1.15
N ILE A 185 -5.70 -56.02 2.40
CA ILE A 185 -4.57 -55.14 2.76
C ILE A 185 -3.23 -55.80 2.40
N ALA A 186 -3.06 -57.09 2.68
CA ALA A 186 -1.88 -57.87 2.33
C ALA A 186 -1.63 -57.93 0.81
N LYS A 187 -2.69 -58.07 -0.01
CA LYS A 187 -2.60 -58.06 -1.48
C LYS A 187 -2.38 -56.66 -2.04
N TYR A 188 -3.01 -55.62 -1.48
CA TYR A 188 -2.70 -54.23 -1.84
C TYR A 188 -1.24 -53.87 -1.55
N ALA A 189 -0.60 -54.45 -0.52
CA ALA A 189 0.84 -54.26 -0.30
C ALA A 189 1.70 -54.73 -1.49
N LYS A 190 1.28 -55.75 -2.26
CA LYS A 190 1.94 -56.15 -3.52
C LYS A 190 1.81 -55.08 -4.59
N VAL A 191 0.64 -54.44 -4.70
CA VAL A 191 0.37 -53.33 -5.64
C VAL A 191 1.30 -52.15 -5.32
N PHE A 192 1.27 -51.67 -4.07
CA PHE A 192 2.06 -50.51 -3.64
C PHE A 192 3.56 -50.78 -3.70
N ARG A 193 4.02 -51.96 -3.27
CA ARG A 193 5.44 -52.35 -3.39
C ARG A 193 5.89 -52.39 -4.85
N LYS A 194 5.10 -52.94 -5.77
CA LYS A 194 5.42 -52.89 -7.21
C LYS A 194 5.45 -51.47 -7.75
N ALA A 195 4.49 -50.63 -7.37
CA ALA A 195 4.44 -49.24 -7.83
C ALA A 195 5.68 -48.44 -7.38
N HIS A 196 6.04 -48.55 -6.10
CA HIS A 196 7.19 -47.88 -5.49
C HIS A 196 8.53 -48.39 -6.05
N GLU A 197 8.82 -49.70 -6.00
CA GLU A 197 10.10 -50.28 -6.45
C GLU A 197 10.41 -50.06 -7.95
N ASN A 198 9.43 -49.64 -8.75
CA ASN A 198 9.58 -49.39 -10.19
C ASN A 198 9.27 -47.92 -10.57
N ASN A 199 9.03 -47.03 -9.59
CA ASN A 199 8.61 -45.63 -9.80
C ASN A 199 7.41 -45.47 -10.77
N LEU A 200 6.41 -46.35 -10.68
CA LEU A 200 5.26 -46.40 -11.59
C LEU A 200 4.04 -45.63 -11.07
N THR A 201 3.72 -44.51 -11.72
CA THR A 201 2.40 -43.87 -11.60
C THR A 201 1.38 -44.58 -12.50
N HIS A 202 0.36 -45.22 -11.92
CA HIS A 202 -0.74 -45.86 -12.68
C HIS A 202 -2.06 -45.13 -12.41
N GLU A 203 -2.93 -45.05 -13.41
CA GLU A 203 -4.23 -44.38 -13.29
C GLU A 203 -5.19 -44.96 -12.24
N LEU A 204 -4.90 -46.15 -11.70
CA LEU A 204 -5.72 -46.83 -10.68
C LEU A 204 -5.25 -46.56 -9.25
N MET A 205 -4.10 -45.90 -9.03
CA MET A 205 -3.51 -45.78 -7.69
C MET A 205 -4.45 -45.09 -6.68
N HIS A 206 -5.18 -44.05 -7.10
CA HIS A 206 -6.24 -43.43 -6.29
C HIS A 206 -7.34 -44.44 -5.86
N VAL A 207 -7.77 -45.34 -6.75
CA VAL A 207 -8.72 -46.43 -6.41
C VAL A 207 -8.09 -47.42 -5.44
N CYS A 208 -6.83 -47.81 -5.63
CA CYS A 208 -6.12 -48.73 -4.73
C CYS A 208 -6.06 -48.19 -3.30
N HIS A 209 -5.73 -46.89 -3.14
CA HIS A 209 -5.75 -46.21 -1.84
C HIS A 209 -7.17 -46.13 -1.27
N SER A 210 -8.17 -45.71 -2.06
CA SER A 210 -9.57 -45.66 -1.61
C SER A 210 -10.09 -47.01 -1.10
N ASN A 211 -9.71 -48.11 -1.76
CA ASN A 211 -10.15 -49.45 -1.39
C ASN A 211 -9.39 -49.99 -0.18
N ARG A 212 -8.10 -49.66 -0.01
CA ARG A 212 -7.36 -50.05 1.21
C ARG A 212 -7.81 -49.23 2.42
N ALA A 213 -8.22 -47.97 2.23
CA ALA A 213 -8.88 -47.17 3.27
C ALA A 213 -10.17 -47.84 3.77
N VAL A 214 -11.01 -48.40 2.88
CA VAL A 214 -12.20 -49.18 3.28
C VAL A 214 -11.80 -50.36 4.17
N ALA A 215 -10.82 -51.15 3.77
CA ALA A 215 -10.37 -52.30 4.57
C ALA A 215 -9.85 -51.90 5.97
N TYR A 216 -9.14 -50.78 6.08
CA TYR A 216 -8.72 -50.25 7.37
C TYR A 216 -9.88 -49.68 8.20
N LEU A 217 -10.90 -49.06 7.59
CA LEU A 217 -12.12 -48.62 8.28
C LEU A 217 -12.88 -49.82 8.88
N ASN A 218 -13.08 -50.88 8.09
CA ASN A 218 -13.75 -52.11 8.53
C ASN A 218 -13.06 -52.75 9.75
N LEU A 219 -11.72 -52.72 9.78
CA LEU A 219 -10.91 -53.25 10.89
C LEU A 219 -10.75 -52.27 12.07
N GLY A 220 -11.34 -51.07 12.03
CA GLY A 220 -11.21 -50.06 13.09
C GLY A 220 -9.81 -49.43 13.20
N LEU A 221 -9.00 -49.51 12.13
CA LEU A 221 -7.65 -48.94 12.03
C LEU A 221 -7.73 -47.54 11.40
N PHE A 222 -8.36 -46.62 12.13
CA PHE A 222 -8.74 -45.29 11.62
C PHE A 222 -7.55 -44.39 11.25
N GLU A 223 -6.38 -44.62 11.84
CA GLU A 223 -5.13 -43.88 11.55
C GLU A 223 -4.62 -44.22 10.14
N GLU A 224 -4.50 -45.51 9.83
CA GLU A 224 -4.13 -46.01 8.50
C GLU A 224 -5.20 -45.71 7.44
N ALA A 225 -6.48 -45.81 7.80
CA ALA A 225 -7.58 -45.41 6.93
C ALA A 225 -7.53 -43.92 6.56
N LEU A 226 -7.21 -43.03 7.50
CA LEU A 226 -7.07 -41.60 7.23
C LEU A 226 -5.89 -41.33 6.29
N TRP A 227 -4.76 -42.00 6.48
CA TRP A 227 -3.59 -41.88 5.60
C TRP A 227 -3.89 -42.31 4.15
N ASP A 228 -4.53 -43.46 3.96
CA ASP A 228 -4.94 -43.92 2.63
C ASP A 228 -6.06 -43.07 2.02
N ALA A 229 -7.00 -42.57 2.82
CA ALA A 229 -8.04 -41.67 2.33
C ALA A 229 -7.46 -40.33 1.85
N ASN A 230 -6.46 -39.79 2.56
CA ASN A 230 -5.69 -38.62 2.12
C ASN A 230 -4.97 -38.91 0.80
N LYS A 231 -4.20 -40.00 0.68
CA LYS A 231 -3.49 -40.32 -0.57
C LYS A 231 -4.41 -40.68 -1.73
N SER A 232 -5.57 -41.25 -1.46
CA SER A 232 -6.65 -41.40 -2.45
C SER A 232 -7.15 -40.04 -2.94
N GLN A 233 -7.39 -39.09 -2.03
CA GLN A 233 -7.87 -37.75 -2.34
C GLN A 233 -6.82 -36.92 -3.10
N ASP A 234 -5.55 -36.93 -2.67
CA ASP A 234 -4.43 -36.26 -3.35
C ASP A 234 -4.34 -36.69 -4.83
N LEU A 235 -4.29 -38.00 -5.08
CA LEU A 235 -4.18 -38.56 -6.43
C LEU A 235 -5.46 -38.36 -7.27
N ALA A 236 -6.64 -38.32 -6.64
CA ALA A 236 -7.89 -37.98 -7.31
C ALA A 236 -7.97 -36.49 -7.70
N ASN A 237 -7.51 -35.60 -6.82
CA ASN A 237 -7.38 -34.17 -7.08
C ASN A 237 -6.42 -33.92 -8.25
N GLU A 238 -5.22 -34.51 -8.20
CA GLU A 238 -4.26 -34.41 -9.30
C GLU A 238 -4.82 -34.93 -10.63
N ARG A 239 -5.52 -36.08 -10.63
CA ARG A 239 -6.16 -36.58 -11.86
C ARG A 239 -7.21 -35.60 -12.36
N TYR A 240 -8.12 -35.15 -11.48
CA TYR A 240 -9.22 -34.24 -11.81
C TYR A 240 -8.70 -32.98 -12.49
N TYR A 241 -7.80 -32.22 -11.84
CA TYR A 241 -7.25 -30.98 -12.39
C TYR A 241 -6.45 -31.19 -13.70
N ARG A 242 -5.70 -32.29 -13.84
CA ARG A 242 -5.01 -32.62 -15.10
C ARG A 242 -5.97 -32.94 -16.26
N THR A 243 -7.22 -33.33 -15.98
CA THR A 243 -8.21 -33.77 -17.00
C THR A 243 -9.34 -32.77 -17.29
N GLN A 244 -9.23 -31.51 -16.84
CA GLN A 244 -10.25 -30.46 -17.08
C GLN A 244 -10.31 -29.97 -18.55
N SER A 245 -10.60 -30.86 -19.48
CA SER A 245 -10.84 -30.54 -20.90
C SER A 245 -11.88 -31.45 -21.59
N ALA A 246 -12.58 -32.33 -20.86
CA ALA A 246 -13.63 -33.19 -21.41
C ALA A 246 -14.80 -33.45 -20.45
N GLY A 247 -16.00 -33.03 -20.83
CA GLY A 247 -17.27 -33.65 -20.37
C GLY A 247 -17.91 -33.17 -19.05
N GLY A 248 -17.22 -32.41 -18.20
CA GLY A 248 -17.83 -31.72 -17.05
C GLY A 248 -18.36 -32.59 -15.90
N GLN A 249 -18.27 -33.92 -15.97
CA GLN A 249 -18.66 -34.83 -14.90
C GLN A 249 -17.56 -34.95 -13.83
N VAL A 250 -17.95 -34.91 -12.55
CA VAL A 250 -17.08 -35.26 -11.42
C VAL A 250 -16.84 -36.77 -11.41
N LEU A 251 -15.60 -37.20 -11.20
CA LEU A 251 -15.26 -38.63 -11.14
C LEU A 251 -15.83 -39.26 -9.86
N ASN A 252 -16.62 -40.33 -9.95
CA ASN A 252 -17.21 -41.00 -8.77
C ASN A 252 -16.19 -41.48 -7.71
N VAL A 253 -14.91 -41.62 -8.05
CA VAL A 253 -13.83 -41.97 -7.09
C VAL A 253 -13.39 -40.75 -6.26
N PHE A 254 -13.51 -39.54 -6.80
CA PHE A 254 -13.19 -38.27 -6.12
C PHE A 254 -14.07 -38.10 -4.87
N VAL A 255 -15.38 -38.27 -5.04
CA VAL A 255 -16.41 -38.20 -3.98
C VAL A 255 -16.12 -39.22 -2.87
N LYS A 256 -15.78 -40.46 -3.24
CA LYS A 256 -15.43 -41.53 -2.29
C LYS A 256 -14.19 -41.21 -1.44
N GLY A 257 -13.23 -40.45 -1.97
CA GLY A 257 -12.08 -39.98 -1.19
C GLY A 257 -12.48 -39.13 0.02
N TYR A 258 -13.42 -38.19 -0.18
CA TYR A 258 -14.00 -37.39 0.91
C TYR A 258 -14.75 -38.27 1.91
N ALA A 259 -15.55 -39.24 1.43
CA ALA A 259 -16.30 -40.15 2.30
C ALA A 259 -15.38 -40.96 3.23
N ARG A 260 -14.34 -41.63 2.70
CA ARG A 260 -13.41 -42.42 3.54
C ARG A 260 -12.64 -41.55 4.54
N LYS A 261 -12.27 -40.33 4.13
CA LYS A 261 -11.60 -39.35 5.01
C LYS A 261 -12.51 -38.89 6.15
N GLY A 262 -13.78 -38.60 5.84
CA GLY A 262 -14.79 -38.23 6.83
C GLY A 262 -15.04 -39.35 7.86
N PHE A 263 -15.25 -40.60 7.41
CA PHE A 263 -15.46 -41.73 8.32
C PHE A 263 -14.22 -42.09 9.14
N ALA A 264 -13.00 -41.91 8.60
CA ALA A 264 -11.77 -42.07 9.39
C ALA A 264 -11.68 -41.01 10.51
N LEU A 265 -12.00 -39.75 10.21
CA LEU A 265 -12.06 -38.67 11.21
C LEU A 265 -13.18 -38.89 12.25
N MET A 266 -14.31 -39.50 11.87
CA MET A 266 -15.35 -39.93 12.82
C MET A 266 -14.82 -41.00 13.78
N GLY A 267 -14.15 -42.03 13.28
CA GLY A 267 -13.53 -43.08 14.12
C GLY A 267 -12.46 -42.54 15.08
N LEU A 268 -11.71 -41.51 14.66
CA LEU A 268 -10.76 -40.76 15.51
C LEU A 268 -11.43 -39.77 16.48
N ARG A 269 -12.77 -39.69 16.49
CA ARG A 269 -13.59 -38.75 17.29
C ARG A 269 -13.35 -37.26 16.96
N MET A 270 -12.86 -36.96 15.76
CA MET A 270 -12.54 -35.62 15.27
C MET A 270 -13.77 -34.99 14.57
N HIS A 271 -14.93 -35.04 15.23
CA HIS A 271 -16.25 -34.84 14.61
C HIS A 271 -16.41 -33.53 13.82
N ARG A 272 -15.82 -32.43 14.29
CA ARG A 272 -15.86 -31.12 13.59
C ARG A 272 -15.10 -31.13 12.26
N LEU A 273 -13.97 -31.84 12.19
CA LEU A 273 -13.18 -32.00 10.97
C LEU A 273 -13.86 -32.99 10.02
N ALA A 274 -14.45 -34.06 10.55
CA ALA A 274 -15.29 -34.97 9.76
C ALA A 274 -16.45 -34.22 9.08
N LYS A 275 -17.21 -33.42 9.84
CA LYS A 275 -18.28 -32.54 9.33
C LYS A 275 -17.81 -31.69 8.14
N SER A 276 -16.69 -30.96 8.32
CA SER A 276 -16.13 -30.11 7.25
C SER A 276 -15.73 -30.91 6.00
N VAL A 277 -15.17 -32.11 6.17
CA VAL A 277 -14.80 -32.98 5.03
C VAL A 277 -16.04 -33.50 4.29
N PHE A 278 -17.12 -33.85 5.00
CA PHE A 278 -18.37 -34.26 4.37
C PHE A 278 -19.05 -33.08 3.63
N GLU A 279 -19.05 -31.87 4.22
CA GLU A 279 -19.57 -30.66 3.57
C GLU A 279 -18.83 -30.36 2.27
N THR A 280 -17.48 -30.31 2.28
CA THR A 280 -16.70 -30.09 1.05
C THR A 280 -16.90 -31.22 0.03
N GLY A 281 -17.13 -32.46 0.46
CA GLY A 281 -17.50 -33.55 -0.47
C GLY A 281 -18.84 -33.32 -1.17
N LEU A 282 -19.83 -32.78 -0.45
CA LEU A 282 -21.18 -32.52 -0.96
C LEU A 282 -21.24 -31.32 -1.91
N GLU A 283 -20.29 -30.38 -1.85
CA GLU A 283 -20.13 -29.35 -2.89
C GLU A 283 -19.93 -29.95 -4.29
N PHE A 284 -19.21 -31.07 -4.38
CA PHE A 284 -18.95 -31.78 -5.65
C PHE A 284 -20.03 -32.81 -6.02
N SER A 285 -20.77 -33.34 -5.05
CA SER A 285 -21.88 -34.27 -5.29
C SER A 285 -23.04 -34.06 -4.30
N PRO A 286 -23.93 -33.06 -4.52
CA PRO A 286 -25.02 -32.73 -3.59
C PRO A 286 -26.10 -33.81 -3.40
N LYS A 287 -25.99 -34.92 -4.14
CA LYS A 287 -26.91 -36.07 -4.09
C LYS A 287 -26.28 -37.35 -3.53
N ASP A 288 -25.00 -37.34 -3.15
CA ASP A 288 -24.34 -38.53 -2.61
C ASP A 288 -24.88 -38.91 -1.22
N GLU A 289 -25.37 -40.15 -1.08
CA GLU A 289 -26.00 -40.65 0.14
C GLU A 289 -24.97 -41.03 1.22
N GLU A 290 -23.78 -41.50 0.81
CA GLU A 290 -22.72 -41.89 1.74
C GLU A 290 -22.12 -40.66 2.43
N LEU A 291 -21.96 -39.55 1.70
CA LEU A 291 -21.57 -38.26 2.27
C LEU A 291 -22.67 -37.62 3.13
N LYS A 292 -23.95 -37.73 2.76
CA LYS A 292 -25.07 -37.19 3.56
C LYS A 292 -25.18 -37.88 4.91
N ARG A 293 -25.21 -39.22 4.93
CA ARG A 293 -25.20 -40.01 6.17
C ARG A 293 -24.01 -39.64 7.06
N GLY A 294 -22.82 -39.52 6.45
CA GLY A 294 -21.62 -39.09 7.16
C GLY A 294 -21.73 -37.67 7.77
N LEU A 295 -22.31 -36.71 7.03
CA LEU A 295 -22.56 -35.37 7.55
C LEU A 295 -23.57 -35.37 8.69
N GLU A 296 -24.67 -36.12 8.58
CA GLU A 296 -25.69 -36.24 9.62
C GLU A 296 -25.11 -36.86 10.90
N GLU A 297 -24.37 -37.97 10.78
CA GLU A 297 -23.64 -38.59 11.89
C GLU A 297 -22.62 -37.63 12.53
N ALA A 298 -21.88 -36.87 11.73
CA ALA A 298 -20.92 -35.88 12.22
C ALA A 298 -21.61 -34.70 12.93
N VAL A 299 -22.76 -34.23 12.44
CA VAL A 299 -23.56 -33.17 13.08
C VAL A 299 -24.15 -33.68 14.40
N VAL A 300 -24.71 -34.89 14.44
CA VAL A 300 -25.21 -35.51 15.67
C VAL A 300 -24.09 -35.68 16.70
N ALA A 301 -22.90 -36.13 16.30
CA ALA A 301 -21.74 -36.25 17.18
C ALA A 301 -21.23 -34.90 17.71
N VAL A 302 -21.20 -33.85 16.87
CA VAL A 302 -20.86 -32.48 17.29
C VAL A 302 -21.91 -31.93 18.27
N LEU A 303 -23.21 -32.19 18.04
CA LEU A 303 -24.28 -31.81 18.96
C LEU A 303 -24.20 -32.57 20.29
N ALA A 304 -23.82 -33.86 20.27
CA ALA A 304 -23.58 -34.64 21.47
C ALA A 304 -22.38 -34.13 22.27
N ASP A 305 -21.28 -33.74 21.63
CA ASP A 305 -20.14 -33.10 22.31
C ASP A 305 -20.49 -31.72 22.88
N LEU A 306 -21.32 -30.93 22.19
CA LEU A 306 -21.87 -29.67 22.69
C LEU A 306 -22.75 -29.88 23.93
N HIS A 307 -23.67 -30.85 23.88
CA HIS A 307 -24.60 -31.18 24.97
C HIS A 307 -23.85 -31.72 26.21
N ASN A 308 -22.83 -32.55 26.01
CA ASN A 308 -21.95 -33.06 27.07
C ASN A 308 -20.90 -32.02 27.55
N GLY A 309 -21.13 -30.73 27.32
CA GLY A 309 -20.31 -29.63 27.84
C GLY A 309 -18.93 -29.45 27.22
N LYS A 310 -18.47 -30.34 26.32
CA LYS A 310 -17.16 -30.23 25.66
C LYS A 310 -17.06 -29.04 24.70
N GLY A 311 -18.20 -28.43 24.35
CA GLY A 311 -18.26 -27.14 23.63
C GLY A 311 -18.34 -25.89 24.52
N PHE A 312 -18.46 -26.04 25.85
CA PHE A 312 -18.56 -24.93 26.82
C PHE A 312 -17.49 -25.05 27.91
N VAL A 313 -16.22 -25.12 27.49
CA VAL A 313 -15.08 -25.17 28.42
C VAL A 313 -14.88 -23.80 29.08
N LYS A 314 -14.94 -23.77 30.41
CA LYS A 314 -14.89 -22.55 31.23
C LYS A 314 -13.48 -22.01 31.48
N ASN A 315 -12.46 -22.69 30.93
CA ASN A 315 -11.05 -22.31 30.98
C ASN A 315 -10.61 -21.75 29.62
N ARG A 316 -9.70 -20.77 29.64
CA ARG A 316 -9.46 -19.83 28.54
C ARG A 316 -8.47 -20.31 27.47
N GLU A 317 -8.33 -21.63 27.29
CA GLU A 317 -7.32 -22.24 26.44
C GLU A 317 -7.96 -22.96 25.23
N THR A 318 -7.54 -22.55 24.03
CA THR A 318 -7.92 -23.15 22.74
C THR A 318 -9.42 -23.19 22.40
N PHE A 319 -9.95 -22.03 22.00
CA PHE A 319 -10.84 -22.06 20.83
C PHE A 319 -10.00 -22.57 19.64
N GLN A 320 -10.05 -23.87 19.36
CA GLN A 320 -9.53 -24.41 18.10
C GLN A 320 -10.42 -23.96 16.95
N CYS A 321 -10.18 -22.73 16.49
CA CYS A 321 -10.21 -22.42 15.06
C CYS A 321 -9.40 -23.50 14.32
N LEU A 322 -9.79 -23.81 13.08
CA LEU A 322 -9.04 -24.76 12.26
C LEU A 322 -7.55 -24.42 12.30
N PRO A 323 -6.65 -25.33 12.70
CA PRO A 323 -5.23 -25.05 12.71
C PRO A 323 -4.82 -24.65 11.28
N ALA A 324 -4.05 -23.57 11.15
CA ALA A 324 -3.51 -23.16 9.87
C ALA A 324 -2.83 -24.39 9.22
N PRO A 325 -3.17 -24.72 7.96
CA PRO A 325 -2.99 -26.06 7.40
C PRO A 325 -1.57 -26.58 7.64
N GLU A 326 -1.48 -27.78 8.21
CA GLU A 326 -0.27 -28.26 8.88
C GLU A 326 0.99 -28.05 8.02
N LYS A 327 2.04 -27.49 8.65
CA LYS A 327 3.28 -27.05 7.99
C LYS A 327 4.07 -28.19 7.28
N LYS A 328 3.61 -29.45 7.35
CA LYS A 328 4.18 -30.66 6.76
C LYS A 328 4.29 -30.65 5.22
N HIS A 329 3.63 -29.71 4.54
CA HIS A 329 3.82 -29.48 3.09
C HIS A 329 4.46 -28.11 2.78
N GLN A 330 5.17 -27.50 3.75
CA GLN A 330 6.10 -26.39 3.54
C GLN A 330 7.58 -26.80 3.56
N GLN A 331 7.91 -28.05 3.91
CA GLN A 331 9.13 -28.68 3.42
C GLN A 331 8.96 -29.01 1.93
N GLU A 332 9.86 -28.47 1.11
CA GLU A 332 10.13 -28.85 -0.28
C GLU A 332 8.94 -28.96 -1.26
N ARG A 333 8.09 -27.92 -1.28
CA ARG A 333 7.79 -27.34 -2.61
C ARG A 333 9.13 -26.89 -3.20
N LEU A 334 9.39 -27.13 -4.49
CA LEU A 334 10.65 -26.69 -5.13
C LEU A 334 10.95 -25.20 -4.93
N THR A 335 9.93 -24.35 -4.73
CA THR A 335 10.08 -22.92 -4.43
C THR A 335 10.75 -22.60 -3.08
N ASN A 336 10.77 -23.54 -2.14
CA ASN A 336 11.27 -23.37 -0.77
C ASN A 336 12.72 -23.84 -0.57
N LEU A 337 13.36 -24.42 -1.59
CA LEU A 337 14.80 -24.63 -1.57
C LEU A 337 15.49 -23.25 -1.60
N PRO A 338 16.44 -22.94 -0.69
CA PRO A 338 17.20 -21.67 -0.70
C PRO A 338 17.99 -21.41 -2.00
N TYR A 339 18.08 -22.41 -2.86
CA TYR A 339 18.80 -22.39 -4.14
C TYR A 339 17.89 -22.35 -5.38
N ALA A 340 16.55 -22.45 -5.23
CA ALA A 340 15.62 -22.55 -6.36
C ALA A 340 14.87 -21.25 -6.67
N SER A 341 14.77 -20.35 -5.70
CA SER A 341 14.56 -18.92 -5.97
C SER A 341 15.92 -18.22 -5.92
N PRO A 342 16.23 -17.29 -6.84
CA PRO A 342 17.41 -16.44 -6.70
C PRO A 342 17.42 -15.75 -5.33
N LEU A 343 18.59 -15.64 -4.70
CA LEU A 343 18.79 -15.11 -3.33
C LEU A 343 18.18 -13.73 -3.09
N HIS A 344 17.96 -12.96 -4.15
CA HIS A 344 17.31 -11.65 -4.12
C HIS A 344 15.77 -11.70 -4.03
N ARG A 345 15.12 -12.87 -4.11
CA ARG A 345 13.65 -12.98 -4.07
C ARG A 345 13.09 -12.98 -2.66
N VAL A 346 12.09 -12.14 -2.46
CA VAL A 346 11.32 -11.99 -1.22
C VAL A 346 10.52 -13.26 -0.95
N HIS A 347 10.73 -13.90 0.21
CA HIS A 347 9.92 -15.05 0.64
C HIS A 347 8.52 -14.55 1.07
N PRO A 348 7.41 -15.29 0.86
CA PRO A 348 6.05 -14.76 1.06
C PRO A 348 5.67 -14.32 2.48
N LYS A 349 6.52 -14.53 3.49
CA LYS A 349 6.33 -14.03 4.87
C LYS A 349 7.31 -12.91 5.25
N ASP A 350 8.44 -12.79 4.53
CA ASP A 350 9.63 -12.10 5.02
C ASP A 350 9.98 -10.94 4.09
N MET A 351 9.64 -9.74 4.55
CA MET A 351 9.91 -8.47 3.86
C MET A 351 11.39 -8.01 3.99
N LEU A 352 12.23 -8.74 4.72
CA LEU A 352 13.68 -8.52 4.75
C LEU A 352 14.40 -9.58 3.87
N PRO A 353 14.65 -9.31 2.58
CA PRO A 353 15.41 -10.22 1.72
C PRO A 353 16.85 -10.40 2.22
N THR A 354 17.36 -11.63 2.12
CA THR A 354 18.70 -12.01 2.62
C THR A 354 19.85 -11.48 1.77
N GLN A 355 19.62 -11.24 0.47
CA GLN A 355 20.57 -10.55 -0.40
C GLN A 355 19.89 -9.43 -1.18
N LEU A 356 20.38 -8.20 -1.02
CA LEU A 356 19.80 -7.02 -1.67
C LEU A 356 20.03 -7.02 -3.19
N LEU A 357 19.01 -6.62 -3.95
CA LEU A 357 19.07 -6.42 -5.39
C LEU A 357 19.83 -5.11 -5.67
N THR A 358 20.85 -5.17 -6.51
CA THR A 358 21.55 -3.96 -6.98
C THR A 358 20.75 -3.25 -8.08
N PRO A 359 20.91 -1.93 -8.26
CA PRO A 359 20.23 -1.20 -9.34
C PRO A 359 20.49 -1.79 -10.72
N PHE A 360 21.74 -2.19 -11.01
CA PHE A 360 22.13 -2.84 -12.26
C PHE A 360 21.41 -4.19 -12.48
N GLN A 361 21.19 -4.98 -11.42
CA GLN A 361 20.43 -6.22 -11.53
C GLN A 361 18.94 -5.94 -11.83
N ALA A 362 18.33 -4.93 -11.19
CA ALA A 362 16.93 -4.55 -11.44
C ALA A 362 16.71 -4.04 -12.88
N GLU A 363 17.68 -3.31 -13.45
CA GLU A 363 17.62 -2.80 -14.83
C GLU A 363 17.75 -3.90 -15.91
N ASN A 364 18.27 -5.07 -15.53
CA ASN A 364 18.50 -6.20 -16.42
C ASN A 364 17.58 -7.41 -16.13
N ASP A 365 16.84 -7.44 -15.01
CA ASP A 365 15.81 -8.44 -14.75
C ASP A 365 14.56 -8.14 -15.58
N TYR A 366 14.23 -9.06 -16.49
CA TYR A 366 13.10 -8.97 -17.42
C TYR A 366 11.73 -8.79 -16.74
N HIS A 367 11.57 -9.17 -15.47
CA HIS A 367 10.33 -9.02 -14.72
C HIS A 367 10.27 -7.75 -13.87
N LEU A 368 11.41 -7.14 -13.52
CA LEU A 368 11.45 -5.96 -12.65
C LEU A 368 11.73 -4.66 -13.39
N LYS A 369 12.43 -4.73 -14.53
CA LYS A 369 12.93 -3.56 -15.28
C LYS A 369 11.86 -2.50 -15.54
N ASP A 370 10.72 -2.89 -16.11
CA ASP A 370 9.70 -1.93 -16.54
C ASP A 370 9.02 -1.28 -15.32
N THR A 371 8.73 -2.06 -14.28
CA THR A 371 8.20 -1.56 -13.00
C THR A 371 9.20 -0.64 -12.29
N TYR A 372 10.49 -1.00 -12.26
CA TYR A 372 11.57 -0.19 -11.67
C TYR A 372 11.78 1.14 -12.42
N ASN A 373 11.76 1.11 -13.74
CA ASN A 373 11.83 2.31 -14.59
C ASN A 373 10.60 3.21 -14.36
N TYR A 374 9.40 2.62 -14.34
CA TYR A 374 8.16 3.35 -14.09
C TYR A 374 8.17 4.03 -12.71
N MET A 375 8.55 3.30 -11.64
CA MET A 375 8.71 3.87 -10.29
C MET A 375 9.75 4.99 -10.25
N THR A 376 10.90 4.79 -10.90
CA THR A 376 11.95 5.81 -10.98
C THR A 376 11.44 7.09 -11.65
N VAL A 377 10.65 6.99 -12.73
CA VAL A 377 10.06 8.16 -13.41
C VAL A 377 8.93 8.80 -12.58
N GLN A 378 8.11 8.03 -11.85
CA GLN A 378 7.09 8.61 -10.96
C GLN A 378 7.71 9.36 -9.76
N ALA A 379 8.80 8.86 -9.19
CA ALA A 379 9.54 9.56 -8.15
C ALA A 379 10.27 10.81 -8.69
N ASP A 380 10.92 10.71 -9.86
CA ASP A 380 11.57 11.84 -10.57
C ASP A 380 10.65 13.07 -10.66
N ILE A 381 9.36 12.87 -11.00
CA ILE A 381 8.40 13.97 -11.17
C ILE A 381 7.79 14.49 -9.85
N ALA A 382 7.82 13.70 -8.78
CA ALA A 382 7.22 14.04 -7.48
C ALA A 382 8.21 14.74 -6.53
N ILE A 383 9.46 14.25 -6.46
CA ILE A 383 10.50 14.73 -5.54
C ILE A 383 10.72 16.26 -5.58
N PRO A 384 10.79 16.93 -6.76
CA PRO A 384 11.02 18.38 -6.80
C PRO A 384 9.91 19.21 -6.14
N LYS A 385 8.70 18.67 -6.01
CA LYS A 385 7.59 19.32 -5.30
C LYS A 385 7.61 18.97 -3.80
N ARG A 386 7.86 17.71 -3.43
CA ARG A 386 8.07 17.27 -2.03
C ARG A 386 9.19 18.07 -1.34
N HIS A 387 10.27 18.37 -2.05
CA HIS A 387 11.43 19.07 -1.48
C HIS A 387 11.15 20.49 -0.96
N PHE A 388 10.00 21.11 -1.27
CA PHE A 388 9.60 22.35 -0.58
C PHE A 388 9.42 22.16 0.93
N LYS A 389 8.99 20.97 1.40
CA LYS A 389 8.89 20.63 2.83
C LYS A 389 10.24 20.78 3.55
N TYR A 390 11.33 20.36 2.90
CA TYR A 390 12.72 20.52 3.37
C TYR A 390 13.21 21.98 3.30
N LEU A 391 12.89 22.68 2.21
CA LEU A 391 13.28 24.08 2.03
C LEU A 391 12.58 25.03 3.02
N GLU A 392 11.39 24.66 3.49
CA GLU A 392 10.60 25.47 4.42
C GLU A 392 10.94 25.16 5.90
N ASP A 393 11.33 23.91 6.23
CA ASP A 393 11.86 23.48 7.54
C ASP A 393 13.06 24.33 8.01
N THR A 394 12.90 25.13 9.06
CA THR A 394 13.98 26.01 9.54
C THR A 394 14.95 25.32 10.50
N VAL A 395 14.54 24.24 11.18
CA VAL A 395 15.35 23.58 12.21
C VAL A 395 16.42 22.72 11.55
N ARG A 396 16.02 21.83 10.63
CA ARG A 396 16.96 20.98 9.86
C ARG A 396 18.00 21.85 9.17
N ARG A 397 17.58 22.88 8.44
CA ARG A 397 18.49 23.76 7.70
C ARG A 397 19.48 24.52 8.60
N LYS A 398 19.04 25.07 9.74
CA LYS A 398 19.93 25.72 10.71
C LYS A 398 20.96 24.74 11.28
N LYS A 399 20.53 23.54 11.68
CA LYS A 399 21.39 22.53 12.32
C LYS A 399 22.41 21.97 11.34
N TYR A 400 22.00 21.63 10.11
CA TYR A 400 22.94 21.26 9.03
C TYR A 400 23.92 22.40 8.69
N THR A 401 23.47 23.66 8.62
CA THR A 401 24.36 24.81 8.42
C THR A 401 25.40 24.96 9.54
N LYS A 402 25.00 24.75 10.81
CA LYS A 402 25.90 24.74 11.97
C LYS A 402 26.91 23.58 11.88
N ALA A 403 26.46 22.38 11.53
CA ALA A 403 27.32 21.20 11.37
C ALA A 403 28.37 21.37 10.27
N ILE A 404 27.95 21.87 9.10
CA ILE A 404 28.84 22.23 7.98
C ILE A 404 29.90 23.26 8.42
N GLU A 405 29.50 24.29 9.17
CA GLU A 405 30.42 25.32 9.66
C GLU A 405 31.45 24.77 10.68
N ILE A 406 31.05 23.85 11.55
CA ILE A 406 31.96 23.17 12.50
C ILE A 406 32.97 22.30 11.74
N ALA A 407 32.48 21.43 10.84
CA ALA A 407 33.32 20.52 10.07
C ALA A 407 34.36 21.25 9.21
N ILE A 408 33.95 22.32 8.52
CA ILE A 408 34.85 23.14 7.70
C ILE A 408 35.91 23.84 8.56
N LYS A 409 35.53 24.43 9.70
CA LYS A 409 36.50 25.05 10.63
C LYS A 409 37.51 24.05 11.18
N LYS A 410 37.10 22.80 11.42
CA LYS A 410 37.96 21.71 11.91
C LYS A 410 39.06 21.37 10.89
N LEU A 411 38.68 21.15 9.63
CA LEU A 411 39.62 20.92 8.53
C LEU A 411 40.53 22.13 8.24
N GLN A 412 39.97 23.35 8.25
CA GLN A 412 40.76 24.57 8.04
C GLN A 412 41.78 24.81 9.18
N LYS A 413 41.45 24.49 10.43
CA LYS A 413 42.37 24.55 11.58
C LYS A 413 43.55 23.57 11.44
N GLU A 414 43.37 22.49 10.70
CA GLU A 414 44.42 21.52 10.35
C GLU A 414 45.20 21.93 9.07
N ASN A 415 44.90 23.10 8.49
CA ASN A 415 45.39 23.59 7.20
C ASN A 415 45.07 22.66 6.00
N LYS A 416 43.94 21.94 6.07
CA LYS A 416 43.46 21.08 4.97
C LYS A 416 42.53 21.86 4.03
N ASP A 417 42.81 21.77 2.73
CA ASP A 417 41.87 22.13 1.66
C ASP A 417 40.58 21.32 1.82
N VAL A 418 39.42 21.97 1.97
CA VAL A 418 38.13 21.25 2.07
C VAL A 418 37.66 20.84 0.67
N ARG A 419 37.55 19.53 0.45
CA ARG A 419 36.96 18.89 -0.73
C ARG A 419 35.78 18.05 -0.26
N ALA A 420 34.57 18.46 -0.61
CA ALA A 420 33.35 17.85 -0.10
C ALA A 420 32.67 16.95 -1.14
N LEU A 421 32.11 15.83 -0.69
CA LEU A 421 31.14 15.02 -1.43
C LEU A 421 29.78 15.16 -0.74
N HIS A 422 28.76 15.61 -1.48
CA HIS A 422 27.40 15.81 -0.99
C HIS A 422 26.44 14.89 -1.76
N LEU A 423 25.77 13.97 -1.07
CA LEU A 423 24.75 13.07 -1.64
C LEU A 423 23.34 13.50 -1.25
N GLY A 424 22.37 13.26 -2.13
CA GLY A 424 20.98 13.66 -1.92
C GLY A 424 20.83 15.18 -1.95
N CYS A 425 21.62 15.86 -2.79
CA CYS A 425 21.86 17.30 -2.66
C CYS A 425 20.66 18.19 -2.96
N GLY A 426 19.52 17.61 -3.39
CA GLY A 426 18.23 18.26 -3.46
C GLY A 426 18.25 19.46 -4.40
N ALA A 427 17.64 20.56 -3.97
CA ALA A 427 17.66 21.82 -4.73
C ALA A 427 19.00 22.58 -4.63
N GLY A 428 20.05 21.98 -4.05
CA GLY A 428 21.40 22.54 -3.95
C GLY A 428 21.68 23.39 -2.72
N LEU A 429 20.74 23.56 -1.79
CA LEU A 429 20.87 24.52 -0.68
C LEU A 429 22.08 24.22 0.23
N MET A 430 22.28 22.96 0.65
CA MET A 430 23.45 22.61 1.48
C MET A 430 24.75 22.56 0.67
N THR A 431 24.69 22.35 -0.65
CA THR A 431 25.84 22.57 -1.56
C THR A 431 26.28 24.04 -1.54
N MET A 432 25.33 24.97 -1.55
CA MET A 432 25.61 26.41 -1.45
C MET A 432 26.13 26.81 -0.07
N HIS A 433 25.61 26.22 1.02
CA HIS A 433 26.17 26.43 2.36
C HIS A 433 27.60 25.88 2.50
N LEU A 434 27.92 24.69 1.97
CA LEU A 434 29.30 24.18 1.92
C LEU A 434 30.25 25.19 1.25
N LEU A 435 29.84 25.81 0.15
CA LEU A 435 30.63 26.81 -0.60
C LEU A 435 30.75 28.16 0.14
N ASP A 436 29.64 28.73 0.63
CA ASP A 436 29.58 30.01 1.39
C ASP A 436 30.36 29.93 2.71
N LYS A 437 30.53 28.73 3.29
CA LYS A 437 31.37 28.48 4.48
C LYS A 437 32.84 28.19 4.16
N GLY A 438 33.21 28.01 2.88
CA GLY A 438 34.61 27.90 2.44
C GLY A 438 35.10 26.53 2.00
N ALA A 439 34.23 25.64 1.51
CA ALA A 439 34.66 24.47 0.74
C ALA A 439 35.33 24.91 -0.59
N HIS A 440 36.50 24.36 -0.92
CA HIS A 440 37.18 24.72 -2.18
C HIS A 440 36.46 24.14 -3.40
N HIS A 441 35.94 22.92 -3.28
CA HIS A 441 35.15 22.23 -4.30
C HIS A 441 34.14 21.30 -3.66
N VAL A 442 32.93 21.24 -4.21
CA VAL A 442 31.88 20.28 -3.81
C VAL A 442 31.49 19.41 -5.02
N THR A 443 31.61 18.08 -4.88
CA THR A 443 30.93 17.16 -5.79
C THR A 443 29.53 16.92 -5.23
N ALA A 444 28.50 17.32 -5.95
CA ALA A 444 27.11 17.27 -5.50
C ALA A 444 26.34 16.22 -6.34
N CYS A 445 25.97 15.10 -5.73
CA CYS A 445 25.22 14.03 -6.38
C CYS A 445 23.75 14.08 -5.98
N GLU A 446 22.87 13.99 -6.98
CA GLU A 446 21.44 13.83 -6.81
C GLU A 446 20.97 12.70 -7.74
N ARG A 447 20.16 11.78 -7.22
CA ARG A 447 19.62 10.67 -8.00
C ARG A 447 18.49 11.13 -8.92
N TRP A 448 17.69 12.11 -8.50
CA TRP A 448 16.47 12.49 -9.22
C TRP A 448 16.75 13.57 -10.28
N LEU A 449 16.42 13.31 -11.54
CA LEU A 449 16.87 14.09 -12.71
C LEU A 449 16.47 15.55 -12.58
N TYR A 450 15.17 15.78 -12.36
CA TYR A 450 14.61 17.13 -12.32
C TYR A 450 15.08 17.90 -11.08
N GLN A 451 15.48 17.19 -10.03
CA GLN A 451 16.05 17.79 -8.83
C GLN A 451 17.53 18.13 -9.02
N ALA A 452 18.31 17.28 -9.69
CA ALA A 452 19.67 17.58 -10.13
C ALA A 452 19.72 18.79 -11.09
N MET A 453 18.74 18.91 -11.99
CA MET A 453 18.56 20.11 -12.84
C MET A 453 18.29 21.35 -11.99
N ALA A 454 17.39 21.26 -11.00
CA ALA A 454 17.08 22.36 -10.10
C ALA A 454 18.30 22.80 -9.26
N CYS A 455 19.09 21.84 -8.78
CA CYS A 455 20.36 22.07 -8.10
C CYS A 455 21.30 22.91 -8.96
N LYS A 456 21.55 22.52 -10.23
CA LYS A 456 22.43 23.29 -11.12
C LYS A 456 21.88 24.69 -11.42
N GLU A 457 20.58 24.85 -11.61
CA GLU A 457 19.97 26.17 -11.85
C GLU A 457 20.07 27.09 -10.62
N ASN A 458 19.78 26.61 -9.41
CA ASN A 458 19.93 27.42 -8.19
C ASN A 458 21.41 27.78 -7.93
N LEU A 459 22.34 26.87 -8.19
CA LEU A 459 23.79 27.16 -8.06
C LEU A 459 24.23 28.26 -9.04
N LEU A 460 23.78 28.22 -10.30
CA LEU A 460 24.07 29.24 -11.30
C LEU A 460 23.43 30.59 -10.95
N ASN A 461 22.19 30.62 -10.47
CA ASN A 461 21.52 31.85 -10.02
C ASN A 461 22.27 32.54 -8.86
N ASN A 462 23.01 31.78 -8.04
CA ASN A 462 23.84 32.29 -6.95
C ASN A 462 25.32 32.48 -7.35
N GLY A 463 25.64 32.39 -8.65
CA GLY A 463 26.96 32.68 -9.21
C GLY A 463 28.04 31.64 -8.89
N PHE A 464 27.67 30.40 -8.56
CA PHE A 464 28.63 29.31 -8.41
C PHE A 464 28.93 28.67 -9.77
N CYS A 465 30.21 28.57 -10.13
CA CYS A 465 30.68 28.00 -11.40
C CYS A 465 31.04 26.51 -11.29
N ASP A 466 31.15 25.83 -12.44
CA ASP A 466 31.50 24.40 -12.50
C ASP A 466 32.91 24.08 -11.92
N ASP A 467 33.80 25.07 -11.76
CA ASP A 467 35.10 24.93 -11.04
C ASP A 467 34.96 24.90 -9.50
N GLN A 468 33.84 25.40 -8.97
CA GLN A 468 33.49 25.32 -7.55
C GLN A 468 32.65 24.09 -7.24
N VAL A 469 31.81 23.65 -8.18
CA VAL A 469 30.81 22.62 -7.93
C VAL A 469 30.51 21.77 -9.16
N LYS A 470 30.61 20.44 -9.01
CA LYS A 470 30.20 19.47 -10.02
C LYS A 470 28.90 18.81 -9.60
N VAL A 471 27.79 19.19 -10.25
CA VAL A 471 26.48 18.53 -10.06
C VAL A 471 26.41 17.28 -10.92
N ILE A 472 26.03 16.15 -10.33
CA ILE A 472 26.02 14.82 -10.97
C ILE A 472 24.65 14.16 -10.78
N TYR A 473 23.99 13.85 -11.90
CA TYR A 473 22.81 12.98 -11.94
C TYR A 473 23.24 11.52 -12.02
N LYS A 474 23.35 10.85 -10.87
CA LYS A 474 23.71 9.44 -10.73
C LYS A 474 23.14 8.85 -9.44
N ARG A 475 23.10 7.51 -9.38
CA ARG A 475 22.90 6.78 -8.12
C ARG A 475 24.17 6.83 -7.27
N PRO A 476 24.09 6.82 -5.93
CA PRO A 476 25.27 6.88 -5.06
C PRO A 476 26.33 5.80 -5.35
N THR A 477 25.89 4.57 -5.63
CA THR A 477 26.75 3.40 -5.97
C THR A 477 27.38 3.47 -7.36
N ASP A 478 26.89 4.34 -8.23
CA ASP A 478 27.35 4.47 -9.61
C ASP A 478 28.40 5.60 -9.74
N LEU A 479 28.71 6.28 -8.62
CA LEU A 479 29.79 7.25 -8.50
C LEU A 479 31.15 6.55 -8.46
N SER A 480 32.05 7.03 -9.32
CA SER A 480 33.41 6.53 -9.47
C SER A 480 34.44 7.64 -9.28
N LEU A 481 35.58 7.29 -8.68
CA LEU A 481 36.72 8.20 -8.53
C LEU A 481 37.29 8.57 -9.91
N LEU A 482 37.88 9.76 -10.01
CA LEU A 482 38.46 10.38 -11.20
C LEU A 482 37.43 10.79 -12.27
N ALA A 483 36.46 9.93 -12.60
CA ALA A 483 35.42 10.23 -13.60
C ALA A 483 34.26 11.05 -13.02
N ASP A 484 33.71 10.67 -11.87
CA ASP A 484 32.64 11.41 -11.19
C ASP A 484 33.24 12.32 -10.11
N VAL A 485 33.90 11.74 -9.11
CA VAL A 485 34.53 12.44 -7.99
C VAL A 485 36.02 12.67 -8.33
N PRO A 486 36.48 13.90 -8.63
CA PRO A 486 37.81 14.09 -9.23
C PRO A 486 39.00 13.70 -8.33
N VAL A 487 38.84 13.84 -7.01
CA VAL A 487 39.81 13.49 -5.96
C VAL A 487 39.07 13.05 -4.71
N TYR A 488 39.68 12.22 -3.86
CA TYR A 488 39.09 11.81 -2.59
C TYR A 488 38.67 13.00 -1.73
N CYS A 489 37.48 12.92 -1.11
CA CYS A 489 36.94 13.99 -0.26
C CYS A 489 37.29 13.80 1.23
N ASN A 490 37.51 14.91 1.93
CA ASN A 490 37.75 14.95 3.39
C ASN A 490 36.54 15.49 4.20
N LEU A 491 35.47 15.88 3.51
CA LEU A 491 34.17 16.14 4.07
C LEU A 491 33.12 15.37 3.27
N PHE A 492 32.26 14.63 3.97
CA PHE A 492 31.16 13.88 3.38
C PHE A 492 29.85 14.34 4.02
N LEU A 493 28.88 14.69 3.17
CA LEU A 493 27.55 15.08 3.58
C LEU A 493 26.54 14.14 2.91
N ASN A 494 25.84 13.32 3.68
CA ASN A 494 24.80 12.44 3.17
C ASN A 494 23.43 12.94 3.67
N ASP A 495 22.68 13.63 2.80
CA ASP A 495 21.32 14.11 3.07
C ASP A 495 20.25 13.13 2.51
N ILE A 496 20.66 11.92 2.11
CA ILE A 496 19.77 10.78 1.78
C ILE A 496 19.20 10.21 3.08
N ILE A 497 18.21 10.93 3.62
CA ILE A 497 17.57 10.68 4.91
C ILE A 497 16.05 10.67 4.73
N ASP A 498 15.42 9.54 5.04
CA ASP A 498 13.96 9.33 5.06
C ASP A 498 13.42 9.08 6.47
N ASP A 499 12.10 9.10 6.64
CA ASP A 499 11.42 8.88 7.92
C ASP A 499 11.70 7.49 8.55
N GLY A 500 12.04 6.49 7.73
CA GLY A 500 12.45 5.15 8.17
C GLY A 500 13.97 4.98 8.33
N LEU A 501 14.75 6.07 8.17
CA LEU A 501 16.22 6.18 8.22
C LEU A 501 17.01 5.40 7.15
N LEU A 502 16.59 4.18 6.83
CA LEU A 502 17.32 3.25 5.96
C LEU A 502 16.71 3.13 4.56
N SER A 503 15.43 3.49 4.41
CA SER A 503 14.56 3.12 3.28
C SER A 503 14.96 3.78 1.96
N SER A 504 15.62 4.94 2.00
CA SER A 504 16.20 5.63 0.83
C SER A 504 17.65 5.22 0.53
N GLY A 505 18.26 4.34 1.33
CA GLY A 505 19.60 3.79 1.08
C GLY A 505 20.77 4.51 1.77
N LEU A 506 20.56 5.05 2.98
CA LEU A 506 21.60 5.71 3.78
C LEU A 506 22.85 4.83 3.97
N ILE A 507 22.68 3.57 4.38
CA ILE A 507 23.81 2.68 4.66
C ILE A 507 24.55 2.22 3.38
N PRO A 508 23.87 1.73 2.31
CA PRO A 508 24.54 1.41 1.05
C PRO A 508 25.32 2.58 0.43
N SER A 509 24.76 3.80 0.47
CA SER A 509 25.41 4.99 -0.09
C SER A 509 26.66 5.40 0.71
N THR A 510 26.55 5.46 2.04
CA THR A 510 27.68 5.76 2.94
C THR A 510 28.80 4.72 2.81
N LYS A 511 28.46 3.41 2.82
CA LYS A 511 29.43 2.32 2.67
C LYS A 511 30.21 2.40 1.35
N HIS A 512 29.53 2.66 0.23
CA HIS A 512 30.17 2.84 -1.08
C HIS A 512 31.16 4.02 -1.08
N CYS A 513 30.79 5.14 -0.46
CA CYS A 513 31.62 6.34 -0.43
C CYS A 513 32.86 6.17 0.43
N LEU A 514 32.71 5.64 1.65
CA LEU A 514 33.83 5.35 2.55
C LEU A 514 34.87 4.41 1.92
N GLN A 515 34.42 3.43 1.13
CA GLN A 515 35.30 2.45 0.48
C GLN A 515 36.01 2.99 -0.77
N ASN A 516 35.40 3.93 -1.52
CA ASN A 516 35.85 4.26 -2.89
C ASN A 516 36.11 5.76 -3.16
N LEU A 517 35.55 6.68 -2.37
CA LEU A 517 35.44 8.12 -2.73
C LEU A 517 35.91 9.09 -1.64
N LEU A 518 36.13 8.62 -0.41
CA LEU A 518 36.50 9.43 0.76
C LEU A 518 37.92 9.10 1.27
N LEU A 519 38.53 10.03 2.01
CA LEU A 519 39.76 9.78 2.76
C LEU A 519 39.48 9.05 4.10
N PRO A 520 40.44 8.30 4.67
CA PRO A 520 40.25 7.60 5.95
C PRO A 520 40.02 8.52 7.16
N ASP A 521 40.38 9.80 7.06
CA ASP A 521 40.16 10.85 8.07
C ASP A 521 39.02 11.82 7.69
N CYS A 522 38.16 11.42 6.76
CA CYS A 522 37.03 12.22 6.29
C CYS A 522 36.00 12.47 7.41
N ILE A 523 35.54 13.72 7.54
CA ILE A 523 34.44 14.05 8.44
C ILE A 523 33.12 13.63 7.76
N VAL A 524 32.43 12.67 8.36
CA VAL A 524 31.11 12.19 7.93
C VAL A 524 30.01 13.00 8.64
N LEU A 525 29.13 13.62 7.85
CA LEU A 525 27.91 14.30 8.29
C LEU A 525 26.70 13.61 7.63
N PRO A 526 25.68 13.15 8.39
CA PRO A 526 25.66 12.99 9.84
C PRO A 526 26.67 11.92 10.33
N SER A 527 27.23 12.09 11.52
CA SER A 527 28.22 11.17 12.09
C SER A 527 27.60 9.87 12.62
N SER A 528 26.38 9.92 13.16
CA SER A 528 25.67 8.72 13.65
C SER A 528 24.16 8.94 13.78
N ALA A 529 23.41 7.84 13.92
CA ALA A 529 21.97 7.85 14.15
C ALA A 529 21.58 6.91 15.30
N THR A 530 20.79 7.39 16.26
CA THR A 530 20.21 6.58 17.35
C THR A 530 18.70 6.45 17.15
N VAL A 531 18.18 5.24 17.09
CA VAL A 531 16.79 4.92 16.77
C VAL A 531 16.07 4.43 18.01
N PHE A 532 14.87 4.98 18.24
CA PHE A 532 14.01 4.68 19.39
C PHE A 532 12.68 4.13 18.92
N ALA A 533 12.06 3.26 19.72
CA ALA A 533 10.74 2.72 19.44
C ALA A 533 9.88 2.56 20.70
N GLN A 534 8.56 2.54 20.50
CA GLN A 534 7.54 2.49 21.54
C GLN A 534 6.36 1.62 21.08
N ALA A 535 5.84 0.76 21.97
CA ALA A 535 4.62 -0.01 21.69
C ALA A 535 3.41 0.90 21.83
N ILE A 536 2.47 0.84 20.88
CA ILE A 536 1.25 1.66 20.87
C ILE A 536 0.00 0.84 20.59
N GLU A 537 -1.14 1.37 21.05
CA GLU A 537 -2.48 1.04 20.55
C GLU A 537 -2.89 2.18 19.59
N ILE A 538 -3.21 1.85 18.34
CA ILE A 538 -3.85 2.77 17.39
C ILE A 538 -5.16 2.16 16.88
N LYS A 539 -6.28 2.82 17.15
CA LYS A 539 -7.64 2.32 16.88
C LYS A 539 -8.59 3.46 16.58
N SER A 540 -9.60 3.18 15.75
CA SER A 540 -10.65 4.13 15.42
C SER A 540 -11.58 4.33 16.62
N ARG A 541 -11.81 5.59 17.00
CA ARG A 541 -12.73 5.98 18.09
C ARG A 541 -14.19 5.65 17.71
N ASN A 542 -15.08 5.51 18.71
CA ASN A 542 -16.53 5.39 18.47
C ASN A 542 -17.10 6.75 18.03
N ILE A 543 -17.61 6.85 16.80
CA ILE A 543 -17.99 8.15 16.20
C ILE A 543 -19.49 8.36 16.33
N CYS A 544 -19.88 9.47 16.93
CA CYS A 544 -21.29 9.78 17.27
C CYS A 544 -21.99 8.64 18.05
N GLY A 545 -21.24 7.78 18.76
CA GLY A 545 -21.75 6.61 19.46
C GLY A 545 -21.95 5.35 18.59
N LEU A 546 -21.28 5.26 17.43
CA LEU A 546 -21.26 4.08 16.57
C LEU A 546 -19.85 3.46 16.53
N ASP A 547 -19.76 2.13 16.62
CA ASP A 547 -18.53 1.36 16.47
C ASP A 547 -18.14 1.25 14.98
N VAL A 548 -16.89 1.58 14.64
CA VAL A 548 -16.33 1.49 13.28
C VAL A 548 -15.08 0.59 13.19
N SER A 549 -14.75 -0.13 14.27
CA SER A 549 -13.48 -0.84 14.49
C SER A 549 -13.15 -1.92 13.44
N ALA A 550 -14.10 -2.39 12.62
CA ALA A 550 -13.78 -3.29 11.51
C ALA A 550 -12.82 -2.68 10.49
N MET A 551 -12.73 -1.34 10.45
CA MET A 551 -11.77 -0.57 9.65
C MET A 551 -10.32 -0.75 10.14
N ASP A 552 -10.09 -0.95 11.44
CA ASP A 552 -8.73 -0.95 12.01
C ASP A 552 -7.87 -2.09 11.48
N LEU A 553 -8.50 -3.23 11.16
CA LEU A 553 -7.86 -4.38 10.50
C LEU A 553 -7.17 -4.01 9.17
N TYR A 554 -7.55 -2.89 8.56
CA TYR A 554 -7.02 -2.39 7.29
C TYR A 554 -6.06 -1.19 7.46
N ARG A 555 -5.64 -0.83 8.68
CA ARG A 555 -4.67 0.26 8.91
C ARG A 555 -3.29 -0.05 8.30
N SER A 556 -2.82 -1.30 8.41
CA SER A 556 -1.56 -1.75 7.78
C SER A 556 -1.58 -1.61 6.24
N HIS A 557 -0.46 -1.18 5.65
CA HIS A 557 -0.27 -1.14 4.19
C HIS A 557 0.88 -2.10 3.82
N PRO A 558 0.86 -2.76 2.64
CA PRO A 558 1.95 -3.65 2.21
C PRO A 558 3.25 -2.97 1.75
N THR A 559 3.41 -1.66 1.94
CA THR A 559 4.71 -0.97 1.81
C THR A 559 5.48 -0.95 3.14
N TYR A 560 6.76 -0.55 3.05
CA TYR A 560 7.62 -0.34 4.21
C TYR A 560 7.25 0.96 4.92
N SER A 561 7.81 1.16 6.10
CA SER A 561 7.56 2.32 6.97
C SER A 561 7.88 3.64 6.29
N ALA A 562 6.88 4.23 5.64
CA ALA A 562 6.86 5.65 5.31
C ALA A 562 6.63 6.46 6.60
N GLY A 563 7.03 7.74 6.57
CA GLY A 563 6.69 8.69 7.61
C GLY A 563 5.19 8.88 7.69
N VAL A 564 4.66 8.96 8.91
CA VAL A 564 3.23 9.18 9.12
C VAL A 564 3.06 10.46 9.94
N PRO A 565 2.38 11.49 9.40
CA PRO A 565 1.91 12.62 10.22
C PRO A 565 0.78 12.12 11.13
N ILE A 566 1.20 11.59 12.28
CA ILE A 566 0.35 11.10 13.38
C ILE A 566 0.05 12.29 14.29
N ASP A 567 -1.23 12.48 14.60
CA ASP A 567 -1.65 13.40 15.66
C ASP A 567 -1.36 12.74 17.03
N PRO A 568 -0.86 13.46 18.05
CA PRO A 568 -0.59 12.85 19.38
C PRO A 568 -1.80 12.14 19.97
N ASP A 569 -3.00 12.62 19.65
CA ASP A 569 -4.28 12.08 20.08
C ASP A 569 -4.74 10.83 19.30
N SER A 570 -4.10 10.48 18.18
CA SER A 570 -4.44 9.32 17.33
C SER A 570 -4.13 7.97 17.98
N TYR A 571 -3.25 7.94 18.98
CA TYR A 571 -2.73 6.69 19.56
C TYR A 571 -2.60 6.76 21.08
N ARG A 572 -2.57 5.60 21.72
CA ARG A 572 -2.28 5.48 23.15
C ARG A 572 -0.97 4.73 23.35
N ALA A 573 0.05 5.43 23.83
CA ALA A 573 1.32 4.84 24.23
C ALA A 573 1.10 3.70 25.25
N LEU A 574 1.75 2.55 25.02
CA LEU A 574 1.61 1.35 25.87
C LEU A 574 2.89 1.03 26.64
N SER A 575 4.07 1.42 26.15
CA SER A 575 5.36 1.29 26.84
C SER A 575 6.03 2.65 27.04
N LYS A 576 7.09 2.74 27.85
CA LYS A 576 8.09 3.82 27.68
C LYS A 576 8.85 3.59 26.35
N PRO A 577 9.43 4.63 25.72
CA PRO A 577 10.33 4.47 24.59
C PRO A 577 11.59 3.68 24.98
N LYS A 578 12.16 2.92 24.05
CA LYS A 578 13.46 2.25 24.22
C LYS A 578 14.34 2.45 22.99
N GLU A 579 15.65 2.59 23.21
CA GLU A 579 16.64 2.56 22.13
C GLU A 579 16.65 1.16 21.50
N ILE A 580 16.52 1.12 20.17
CA ILE A 580 16.56 -0.13 19.40
C ILE A 580 17.83 -0.26 18.56
N TRP A 581 18.40 0.82 18.03
CA TRP A 581 19.61 0.74 17.19
C TRP A 581 20.47 1.99 17.32
N HIS A 582 21.79 1.83 17.25
CA HIS A 582 22.73 2.92 17.05
C HIS A 582 23.61 2.60 15.85
N PHE A 583 23.67 3.52 14.89
CA PHE A 583 24.45 3.40 13.67
C PHE A 583 25.56 4.45 13.67
N ASP A 584 26.81 4.00 13.84
CA ASP A 584 27.99 4.79 13.47
C ASP A 584 28.04 4.87 11.93
N LEU A 585 28.01 6.09 11.38
CA LEU A 585 28.03 6.31 9.93
C LEU A 585 29.45 6.55 9.40
N GLY A 586 30.46 6.66 10.27
CA GLY A 586 31.86 6.44 9.91
C GLY A 586 32.20 4.94 9.78
N ASN A 587 31.52 4.07 10.53
CA ASN A 587 31.68 2.61 10.49
C ASN A 587 30.34 1.87 10.27
N PRO A 588 29.65 2.09 9.13
CA PRO A 588 28.32 1.55 8.90
C PRO A 588 28.30 0.01 8.89
N PRO A 589 27.22 -0.64 9.39
CA PRO A 589 27.16 -2.09 9.58
C PRO A 589 27.34 -2.85 8.26
N GLU A 590 28.10 -3.96 8.33
CA GLU A 590 28.44 -4.71 7.13
C GLU A 590 27.29 -5.55 6.55
N ALA A 591 26.34 -5.96 7.41
CA ALA A 591 25.29 -6.94 7.13
C ALA A 591 23.99 -6.64 7.91
N SER A 592 22.97 -7.47 7.66
CA SER A 592 21.73 -7.54 8.45
C SER A 592 21.99 -7.98 9.90
N ASP A 593 21.19 -7.50 10.85
CA ASP A 593 21.24 -7.90 12.26
C ASP A 593 19.83 -8.00 12.87
N GLN A 594 19.71 -8.73 13.99
CA GLN A 594 18.46 -8.90 14.74
C GLN A 594 18.74 -9.05 16.24
N LYS A 595 17.90 -8.46 17.08
CA LYS A 595 17.92 -8.66 18.53
C LYS A 595 16.52 -8.59 19.14
N PHE A 596 16.37 -9.15 20.33
CA PHE A 596 15.17 -8.96 21.14
C PHE A 596 15.33 -7.74 22.04
N VAL A 597 14.27 -6.96 22.17
CA VAL A 597 14.15 -5.84 23.10
C VAL A 597 12.87 -6.05 23.90
N ASP A 598 13.00 -6.12 25.21
CA ASP A 598 11.88 -6.31 26.13
C ASP A 598 11.09 -5.01 26.28
N PHE A 599 9.82 -4.98 25.84
CA PHE A 599 8.95 -3.83 26.00
C PHE A 599 8.08 -4.00 27.24
N GLU A 600 8.32 -3.15 28.23
CA GLU A 600 7.55 -3.09 29.49
C GLU A 600 6.30 -2.23 29.29
N PHE A 601 5.14 -2.82 29.53
CA PHE A 601 3.84 -2.19 29.33
C PHE A 601 3.44 -1.40 30.58
N THR A 602 3.15 -0.10 30.42
CA THR A 602 2.75 0.81 31.50
C THR A 602 1.23 0.91 31.64
N LYS A 603 0.47 0.58 30.59
CA LYS A 603 -0.98 0.74 30.49
C LYS A 603 -1.62 -0.51 29.85
N ASP A 604 -2.79 -0.93 30.34
CA ASP A 604 -3.65 -1.94 29.70
C ASP A 604 -4.11 -1.46 28.32
N GLY A 605 -4.12 -2.35 27.30
CA GLY A 605 -4.50 -1.96 25.95
C GLY A 605 -4.42 -3.09 24.92
N THR A 606 -4.21 -2.71 23.66
CA THR A 606 -4.09 -3.60 22.51
C THR A 606 -2.86 -3.17 21.72
N PHE A 607 -1.79 -3.94 21.84
CA PHE A 607 -0.58 -3.69 21.08
C PHE A 607 -0.80 -4.15 19.63
N ASN A 608 -0.86 -3.19 18.71
CA ASN A 608 -1.10 -3.46 17.28
C ASN A 608 -0.14 -2.71 16.33
N ALA A 609 0.64 -1.74 16.84
CA ALA A 609 1.73 -1.11 16.10
C ALA A 609 2.89 -0.68 17.00
N VAL A 610 4.07 -0.53 16.38
CA VAL A 610 5.28 0.06 16.96
C VAL A 610 5.51 1.43 16.30
N LEU A 611 5.51 2.49 17.11
CA LEU A 611 5.96 3.82 16.70
C LEU A 611 7.49 3.88 16.83
N PHE A 612 8.20 4.40 15.83
CA PHE A 612 9.65 4.56 15.91
C PHE A 612 10.13 5.85 15.23
N TRP A 613 11.24 6.39 15.73
CA TRP A 613 11.88 7.62 15.27
C TRP A 613 13.38 7.56 15.54
N TYR A 614 14.12 8.60 15.16
CA TYR A 614 15.56 8.65 15.40
C TYR A 614 16.05 10.05 15.75
N GLU A 615 17.15 10.08 16.52
CA GLU A 615 18.03 11.23 16.61
C GLU A 615 19.19 11.06 15.63
N LEU A 616 19.41 12.08 14.82
CA LEU A 616 20.48 12.14 13.84
C LEU A 616 21.57 13.10 14.34
N HIS A 617 22.68 12.55 14.79
CA HIS A 617 23.83 13.29 15.31
C HIS A 617 24.65 13.79 14.12
N LEU A 618 24.60 15.09 13.85
CA LEU A 618 25.22 15.66 12.66
C LEU A 618 26.75 15.76 12.84
N ILE A 619 27.19 16.42 13.92
CA ILE A 619 28.58 16.49 14.38
C ILE A 619 28.63 17.07 15.80
N GLU A 620 29.47 16.50 16.68
CA GLU A 620 29.63 16.96 18.07
C GLU A 620 28.23 17.11 18.73
N ASP A 621 27.94 18.19 19.46
CA ASP A 621 26.64 18.36 20.15
C ASP A 621 25.48 18.78 19.22
N VAL A 622 25.65 18.71 17.88
CA VAL A 622 24.62 19.14 16.91
C VAL A 622 23.78 17.93 16.45
N LYS A 623 22.68 17.65 17.15
CA LYS A 623 21.66 16.68 16.72
C LYS A 623 20.38 17.33 16.15
N ILE A 624 19.62 16.53 15.40
CA ILE A 624 18.19 16.75 15.08
C ILE A 624 17.39 15.48 15.43
N SER A 625 16.08 15.58 15.58
CA SER A 625 15.20 14.45 15.94
C SER A 625 13.95 14.38 15.05
N THR A 626 13.57 13.15 14.66
CA THR A 626 12.28 12.85 14.02
C THR A 626 11.19 12.43 15.02
N ARG A 627 11.46 12.54 16.33
CA ARG A 627 10.42 12.48 17.36
C ARG A 627 9.39 13.57 17.06
N GLY A 628 8.14 13.19 16.81
CA GLY A 628 7.06 14.16 16.60
C GLY A 628 6.85 15.04 17.84
N VAL A 629 6.17 16.17 17.65
CA VAL A 629 5.72 17.01 18.78
C VAL A 629 4.67 16.21 19.56
N THR A 630 5.09 15.58 20.65
CA THR A 630 4.25 14.81 21.57
C THR A 630 3.96 15.64 22.81
N ASN A 631 2.73 15.55 23.34
CA ASN A 631 2.29 16.30 24.51
C ASN A 631 3.30 16.19 25.66
N GLU A 632 3.80 17.34 26.12
CA GLU A 632 4.96 17.47 27.01
C GLU A 632 4.76 16.73 28.35
N GLU A 633 3.51 16.64 28.81
CA GLU A 633 3.13 16.07 30.11
C GLU A 633 3.37 14.55 30.24
N GLU A 634 3.38 13.75 29.16
CA GLU A 634 3.61 12.29 29.26
C GLU A 634 5.10 11.89 29.37
N PHE A 635 6.03 12.84 29.19
CA PHE A 635 7.49 12.59 29.15
C PHE A 635 8.31 13.36 30.20
N GLY A 636 7.67 13.85 31.27
CA GLY A 636 8.32 14.58 32.35
C GLY A 636 9.33 13.77 33.19
N ASP A 637 10.55 13.63 32.68
CA ASP A 637 11.78 13.15 33.35
C ASP A 637 13.04 13.80 32.70
N ALA A 638 12.91 14.99 32.08
CA ALA A 638 14.00 15.72 31.41
C ALA A 638 13.89 17.25 31.64
N ASP A 639 14.87 17.84 32.33
CA ASP A 639 14.97 19.28 32.63
C ASP A 639 15.57 20.11 31.47
N ASP A 640 15.43 19.67 30.22
CA ASP A 640 16.15 20.23 29.05
C ASP A 640 15.25 21.09 28.13
N ASP A 641 15.30 22.43 28.31
CA ASP A 641 14.68 23.45 27.42
C ASP A 641 15.15 23.38 25.93
N ASP A 642 16.10 22.49 25.60
CA ASP A 642 16.71 22.37 24.25
C ASP A 642 15.98 21.35 23.34
N ASP A 643 14.99 20.61 23.84
CA ASP A 643 14.44 19.44 23.14
C ASP A 643 13.40 19.78 22.04
N GLU A 644 12.67 20.90 22.15
CA GLU A 644 11.93 21.49 21.02
C GLU A 644 12.88 21.90 19.88
N ASN A 645 14.04 22.46 20.26
CA ASN A 645 15.00 23.08 19.37
C ASN A 645 15.71 22.07 18.46
N ILE A 646 15.44 20.76 18.55
CA ILE A 646 16.00 19.70 17.67
C ILE A 646 14.97 19.03 16.75
N VAL A 647 13.66 19.20 16.98
CA VAL A 647 12.61 18.54 16.19
C VAL A 647 12.50 19.16 14.79
N VAL A 648 12.41 18.32 13.75
CA VAL A 648 12.36 18.76 12.34
C VAL A 648 10.98 18.63 11.73
N SER A 649 10.55 19.60 10.92
CA SER A 649 9.24 19.60 10.27
C SER A 649 9.23 18.93 8.88
N SER A 650 10.41 18.66 8.32
CA SER A 650 10.55 18.00 7.01
C SER A 650 10.41 16.48 7.05
N LEU A 651 10.63 15.87 8.22
CA LEU A 651 10.54 14.43 8.47
C LEU A 651 9.52 14.18 9.59
N THR A 652 9.13 12.93 9.76
CA THR A 652 8.08 12.47 10.68
C THR A 652 8.50 11.15 11.33
N PRO A 653 7.88 10.75 12.47
CA PRO A 653 8.05 9.41 12.98
C PRO A 653 7.43 8.39 12.03
N SER A 654 7.95 7.17 12.07
CA SER A 654 7.52 6.03 11.26
C SER A 654 6.70 5.04 12.08
N LEU A 655 5.76 4.37 11.42
CA LEU A 655 4.84 3.44 12.05
C LEU A 655 4.96 2.03 11.44
N PHE A 656 5.17 1.02 12.28
CA PHE A 656 5.20 -0.38 11.88
C PHE A 656 4.01 -1.14 12.50
N TYR A 657 3.04 -1.53 11.68
CA TYR A 657 1.92 -2.36 12.13
C TYR A 657 2.34 -3.83 12.27
N LEU A 658 1.93 -4.47 13.38
CA LEU A 658 2.12 -5.90 13.59
C LEU A 658 1.26 -6.72 12.60
N ASP A 659 1.52 -8.03 12.50
CA ASP A 659 0.68 -8.93 11.70
C ASP A 659 -0.72 -9.13 12.28
N GLY A 660 -0.94 -8.77 13.55
CA GLY A 660 -2.23 -8.86 14.23
C GLY A 660 -2.26 -8.08 15.54
N GLU A 661 -3.41 -8.07 16.20
CA GLU A 661 -3.62 -7.39 17.48
C GLU A 661 -3.27 -8.29 18.68
N ILE A 662 -2.37 -7.84 19.55
CA ILE A 662 -1.99 -8.53 20.80
C ILE A 662 -2.66 -7.83 21.99
N LYS A 663 -3.25 -8.58 22.93
CA LYS A 663 -3.81 -7.99 24.15
C LYS A 663 -2.69 -7.69 25.17
N SER A 664 -2.58 -6.43 25.59
CA SER A 664 -1.58 -6.00 26.59
C SER A 664 -2.21 -5.60 27.93
N TYR A 665 -1.40 -5.69 28.98
CA TYR A 665 -1.73 -5.38 30.37
C TYR A 665 -0.56 -4.64 31.04
N ALA A 666 -0.84 -3.79 32.02
CA ALA A 666 0.20 -3.06 32.75
C ALA A 666 1.12 -4.03 33.53
N ASN A 667 2.42 -3.72 33.54
CA ASN A 667 3.54 -4.51 34.07
C ASN A 667 3.81 -5.84 33.33
N HIS A 668 3.15 -6.12 32.19
CA HIS A 668 3.62 -7.20 31.31
C HIS A 668 4.87 -6.78 30.55
N VAL A 669 5.70 -7.77 30.21
CA VAL A 669 6.84 -7.61 29.30
C VAL A 669 6.58 -8.44 28.05
N VAL A 670 6.78 -7.84 26.87
CA VAL A 670 6.74 -8.56 25.59
C VAL A 670 8.11 -8.43 24.91
N PRO A 671 8.82 -9.52 24.63
CA PRO A 671 10.06 -9.47 23.86
C PRO A 671 9.74 -9.19 22.39
N ILE A 672 10.07 -7.98 21.92
CA ILE A 672 9.93 -7.61 20.50
C ILE A 672 11.24 -7.94 19.78
N LYS A 673 11.14 -8.71 18.71
CA LYS A 673 12.23 -8.93 17.76
C LYS A 673 12.37 -7.70 16.86
N CYS A 674 13.45 -6.96 17.05
CA CYS A 674 13.87 -5.86 16.20
C CYS A 674 14.91 -6.39 15.19
N SER A 675 14.67 -6.23 13.90
CA SER A 675 15.56 -6.68 12.82
C SER A 675 15.83 -5.56 11.82
N HIS A 676 17.00 -5.55 11.18
CA HIS A 676 17.29 -4.71 10.02
C HIS A 676 18.06 -5.44 8.92
N ASN A 677 17.90 -5.04 7.66
CA ASN A 677 18.71 -5.55 6.54
C ASN A 677 19.55 -4.46 5.84
N THR A 678 19.97 -3.43 6.59
CA THR A 678 20.68 -2.21 6.13
C THR A 678 19.86 -1.25 5.24
N VAL A 679 18.69 -1.67 4.72
CA VAL A 679 17.79 -0.82 3.91
C VAL A 679 16.36 -0.76 4.43
N ALA A 680 16.00 -1.57 5.42
CA ALA A 680 14.72 -1.53 6.11
C ALA A 680 14.86 -2.06 7.54
N MET A 681 13.91 -1.70 8.40
CA MET A 681 13.72 -2.26 9.75
C MET A 681 12.40 -3.03 9.81
N GLN A 682 12.33 -4.01 10.72
CA GLN A 682 11.13 -4.82 10.96
C GLN A 682 10.97 -5.08 12.46
N PHE A 683 9.73 -5.09 12.93
CA PHE A 683 9.36 -5.42 14.31
C PHE A 683 8.38 -6.58 14.31
N THR A 684 8.71 -7.67 15.01
CA THR A 684 7.80 -8.82 15.16
C THR A 684 7.79 -9.32 16.61
N VAL A 685 6.75 -10.06 16.96
CA VAL A 685 6.69 -10.84 18.22
C VAL A 685 6.63 -12.31 17.80
N GLU A 686 7.59 -13.10 18.27
CA GLU A 686 7.63 -14.53 17.95
C GLU A 686 6.57 -15.29 18.76
N ASP A 687 5.96 -16.31 18.14
CA ASP A 687 4.86 -17.13 18.68
C ASP A 687 3.69 -16.35 19.33
N ALA A 688 3.37 -15.18 18.76
CA ALA A 688 2.31 -14.29 19.25
C ALA A 688 0.88 -14.82 19.01
N ASP A 689 0.10 -14.95 20.08
CA ASP A 689 -1.35 -15.18 20.05
C ASP A 689 -2.12 -13.91 19.66
N TYR A 690 -2.18 -13.64 18.35
CA TYR A 690 -2.97 -12.54 17.79
C TYR A 690 -4.48 -12.78 17.93
N MET A 691 -5.20 -11.81 18.49
CA MET A 691 -6.67 -11.82 18.56
C MET A 691 -7.30 -11.82 17.16
N HIS A 692 -6.80 -10.94 16.30
CA HIS A 692 -7.21 -10.75 14.91
C HIS A 692 -5.98 -10.46 14.05
N MET A 693 -5.94 -10.99 12.82
CA MET A 693 -4.89 -10.69 11.84
C MET A 693 -5.20 -9.41 11.06
N MET A 694 -4.19 -8.58 10.86
CA MET A 694 -4.25 -7.39 10.01
C MET A 694 -4.30 -7.78 8.53
N LYS A 695 -4.93 -6.93 7.71
CA LYS A 695 -5.04 -7.08 6.25
C LYS A 695 -4.14 -6.06 5.55
N LYS A 696 -3.09 -6.57 4.91
CA LYS A 696 -2.12 -5.78 4.12
C LYS A 696 -2.66 -5.53 2.71
N ASP A 697 -3.79 -4.83 2.63
CA ASP A 697 -4.52 -4.55 1.38
C ASP A 697 -4.02 -3.24 0.74
N ALA A 698 -3.33 -3.36 -0.41
CA ALA A 698 -2.83 -2.22 -1.18
C ALA A 698 -3.95 -1.38 -1.83
N SER A 699 -5.15 -1.93 -2.00
CA SER A 699 -6.28 -1.20 -2.57
C SER A 699 -7.02 -0.31 -1.55
N PHE A 700 -6.74 -0.50 -0.26
CA PHE A 700 -7.55 0.11 0.80
C PHE A 700 -7.27 1.62 0.94
N PRO A 701 -8.25 2.50 0.68
CA PRO A 701 -8.04 3.95 0.70
C PRO A 701 -7.80 4.47 2.11
N LYS A 702 -6.58 4.91 2.39
CA LYS A 702 -6.16 5.35 3.73
C LYS A 702 -6.83 6.65 4.18
N TYR A 703 -7.31 7.47 3.25
CA TYR A 703 -8.09 8.68 3.56
C TYR A 703 -9.38 8.39 4.36
N GLN A 704 -9.87 7.15 4.37
CA GLN A 704 -11.01 6.74 5.19
C GLN A 704 -10.77 6.90 6.70
N PHE A 705 -9.52 6.82 7.18
CA PHE A 705 -9.21 7.09 8.60
C PHE A 705 -9.31 8.58 8.92
N SER A 706 -8.83 9.46 8.02
CA SER A 706 -9.01 10.91 8.14
C SER A 706 -10.49 11.33 8.07
N ILE A 707 -11.30 10.66 7.23
CA ILE A 707 -12.77 10.80 7.16
C ILE A 707 -13.45 10.50 8.51
N LEU A 708 -13.00 9.43 9.18
CA LEU A 708 -13.60 8.94 10.43
C LEU A 708 -13.31 9.87 11.61
N ALA A 709 -12.13 10.48 11.65
CA ALA A 709 -11.73 11.39 12.72
C ALA A 709 -12.32 12.81 12.60
N ASP A 710 -12.94 13.16 11.47
CA ASP A 710 -13.65 14.43 11.30
C ASP A 710 -14.99 14.41 12.07
N GLU A 711 -14.89 14.49 13.40
CA GLU A 711 -16.03 14.45 14.31
C GLU A 711 -17.04 15.58 14.05
N ARG A 712 -16.57 16.76 13.61
CA ARG A 712 -17.44 17.90 13.27
C ARG A 712 -18.32 17.56 12.07
N ARG A 713 -17.73 17.05 11.00
CA ARG A 713 -18.44 16.55 9.82
C ARG A 713 -19.40 15.42 10.18
N ALA A 714 -18.95 14.45 10.98
CA ALA A 714 -19.78 13.32 11.41
C ALA A 714 -21.01 13.77 12.22
N LYS A 715 -20.86 14.71 13.17
CA LYS A 715 -21.96 15.27 13.97
C LYS A 715 -22.96 16.03 13.10
N ALA A 716 -22.49 16.81 12.13
CA ALA A 716 -23.36 17.55 11.21
C ALA A 716 -24.16 16.64 10.27
N TYR A 717 -23.55 15.56 9.76
CA TYR A 717 -24.30 14.52 9.02
C TYR A 717 -25.33 13.82 9.91
N ASP A 718 -24.98 13.43 11.13
CA ASP A 718 -25.88 12.73 12.06
C ASP A 718 -27.13 13.57 12.39
N ALA A 719 -26.94 14.86 12.73
CA ALA A 719 -28.01 15.79 13.01
C ALA A 719 -28.94 15.99 11.80
N ALA A 720 -28.38 16.23 10.61
CA ALA A 720 -29.16 16.40 9.39
C ALA A 720 -29.91 15.12 8.97
N ILE A 721 -29.27 13.95 9.08
CA ILE A 721 -29.89 12.65 8.79
C ILE A 721 -31.08 12.40 9.73
N GLN A 722 -30.93 12.67 11.04
CA GLN A 722 -32.03 12.56 12.00
C GLN A 722 -33.19 13.53 11.68
N ARG A 723 -32.89 14.79 11.32
CA ARG A 723 -33.92 15.77 10.92
C ARG A 723 -34.67 15.33 9.66
N GLN A 724 -33.95 14.92 8.61
CA GLN A 724 -34.56 14.54 7.34
C GLN A 724 -35.38 13.25 7.43
N ILE A 725 -34.92 12.23 8.17
CA ILE A 725 -35.73 11.01 8.38
C ILE A 725 -37.00 11.33 9.17
N LYS A 726 -36.91 12.17 10.22
CA LYS A 726 -38.09 12.63 10.97
C LYS A 726 -39.07 13.43 10.08
N PHE A 727 -38.55 14.27 9.18
CA PHE A 727 -39.35 15.01 8.20
C PHE A 727 -40.06 14.08 7.22
N LEU A 728 -39.36 13.11 6.62
CA LEU A 728 -39.96 12.12 5.71
C LEU A 728 -40.99 11.22 6.39
N LYS A 729 -40.71 10.74 7.60
CA LYS A 729 -41.69 10.01 8.43
C LYS A 729 -42.96 10.82 8.68
N ASN A 730 -42.86 12.13 8.90
CA ASN A 730 -44.02 13.01 9.05
C ASN A 730 -44.73 13.35 7.72
N ARG A 731 -44.00 13.37 6.59
CA ARG A 731 -44.50 13.73 5.25
C ARG A 731 -45.18 12.58 4.52
N GLU A 732 -44.60 11.39 4.63
CA GLU A 732 -44.92 10.20 3.81
C GLU A 732 -45.19 8.93 4.64
N GLY A 733 -44.90 8.95 5.94
CA GLY A 733 -45.02 7.78 6.83
C GLY A 733 -43.82 6.84 6.81
N TYR A 734 -42.96 6.91 5.79
CA TYR A 734 -41.79 6.06 5.61
C TYR A 734 -40.53 6.85 5.19
N ALA A 735 -39.36 6.25 5.43
CA ALA A 735 -38.06 6.76 5.02
C ALA A 735 -37.20 5.60 4.46
N ASN A 736 -37.00 5.60 3.15
CA ASN A 736 -36.14 4.67 2.41
C ASN A 736 -34.90 5.45 1.94
N VAL A 737 -33.74 5.09 2.48
CA VAL A 737 -32.49 5.84 2.32
C VAL A 737 -31.53 5.12 1.38
N LEU A 738 -30.88 5.85 0.48
CA LEU A 738 -29.74 5.39 -0.30
C LEU A 738 -28.46 6.09 0.20
N ASP A 739 -27.47 5.33 0.64
CA ASP A 739 -26.12 5.82 0.99
C ASP A 739 -25.15 5.48 -0.16
N ILE A 740 -24.58 6.52 -0.78
CA ILE A 740 -23.74 6.42 -1.98
C ILE A 740 -22.26 6.60 -1.60
N GLY A 741 -21.48 5.53 -1.69
CA GLY A 741 -20.07 5.52 -1.33
C GLY A 741 -19.87 5.29 0.18
N SER A 742 -20.51 4.27 0.73
CA SER A 742 -20.70 4.13 2.18
C SER A 742 -19.40 4.02 2.99
N GLY A 743 -18.29 3.60 2.38
CA GLY A 743 -16.97 3.56 3.00
C GLY A 743 -16.90 2.67 4.24
N SER A 744 -16.90 3.30 5.41
CA SER A 744 -16.95 2.65 6.73
C SER A 744 -18.34 2.15 7.14
N GLY A 745 -19.39 2.62 6.47
CA GLY A 745 -20.79 2.41 6.84
C GLY A 745 -21.34 3.43 7.85
N LEU A 746 -20.59 4.49 8.18
CA LEU A 746 -20.98 5.45 9.21
C LEU A 746 -22.35 6.10 8.93
N LEU A 747 -22.56 6.61 7.71
CA LEU A 747 -23.78 7.31 7.31
C LEU A 747 -24.97 6.34 7.19
N THR A 748 -24.76 5.17 6.57
CA THR A 748 -25.66 4.01 6.62
C THR A 748 -26.15 3.71 8.03
N MET A 749 -25.25 3.67 9.02
CA MET A 749 -25.59 3.39 10.42
C MET A 749 -26.32 4.54 11.11
N MET A 750 -25.95 5.79 10.85
CA MET A 750 -26.71 6.97 11.32
C MET A 750 -28.16 6.92 10.83
N ALA A 751 -28.38 6.64 9.55
CA ALA A 751 -29.72 6.51 8.95
C ALA A 751 -30.53 5.34 9.54
N ALA A 752 -29.90 4.17 9.72
CA ALA A 752 -30.56 3.00 10.30
C ALA A 752 -30.95 3.24 11.77
N ARG A 753 -30.06 3.87 12.56
CA ARG A 753 -30.30 4.25 13.96
C ARG A 753 -31.37 5.34 14.10
N ALA A 754 -31.44 6.26 13.15
CA ALA A 754 -32.50 7.27 13.05
C ALA A 754 -33.88 6.72 12.65
N ASN A 755 -34.04 5.39 12.58
CA ASN A 755 -35.29 4.68 12.33
C ASN A 755 -35.84 4.86 10.89
N ALA A 756 -34.95 4.85 9.90
CA ALA A 756 -35.30 4.56 8.51
C ALA A 756 -35.91 3.15 8.36
N ASP A 757 -36.87 2.98 7.45
CA ASP A 757 -37.50 1.68 7.18
C ASP A 757 -36.58 0.75 6.39
N THR A 758 -35.86 1.31 5.42
CA THR A 758 -34.79 0.63 4.69
C THR A 758 -33.62 1.58 4.45
N VAL A 759 -32.40 1.04 4.49
CA VAL A 759 -31.17 1.74 4.11
C VAL A 759 -30.42 0.86 3.12
N ILE A 760 -30.22 1.36 1.91
CA ILE A 760 -29.42 0.72 0.87
C ILE A 760 -28.07 1.39 0.85
N SER A 761 -27.06 0.62 1.22
CA SER A 761 -25.68 1.05 1.35
C SER A 761 -24.92 0.55 0.14
N CYS A 762 -24.37 1.46 -0.67
CA CYS A 762 -23.65 1.09 -1.88
C CYS A 762 -22.18 1.49 -1.79
N GLU A 763 -21.30 0.52 -2.05
CA GLU A 763 -19.86 0.67 -2.01
C GLU A 763 -19.24 -0.17 -3.12
N MET A 764 -18.25 0.37 -3.84
CA MET A 764 -17.63 -0.29 -4.99
C MET A 764 -16.43 -1.16 -4.59
N LEU A 765 -15.69 -0.78 -3.54
CA LEU A 765 -14.52 -1.53 -3.07
C LEU A 765 -14.94 -2.72 -2.17
N PRO A 766 -14.59 -3.98 -2.50
CA PRO A 766 -14.98 -5.15 -1.72
C PRO A 766 -14.52 -5.11 -0.25
N SER A 767 -13.37 -4.50 0.03
CA SER A 767 -12.86 -4.34 1.40
C SER A 767 -13.66 -3.33 2.22
N LEU A 768 -14.08 -2.19 1.65
CA LEU A 768 -14.95 -1.22 2.31
C LEU A 768 -16.36 -1.77 2.50
N ALA A 769 -16.94 -2.42 1.48
CA ALA A 769 -18.23 -3.11 1.59
C ALA A 769 -18.20 -4.22 2.67
N THR A 770 -17.04 -4.83 2.91
CA THR A 770 -16.83 -5.79 4.01
C THR A 770 -16.75 -5.10 5.37
N CYS A 771 -16.13 -3.92 5.48
CA CYS A 771 -16.10 -3.12 6.71
C CYS A 771 -17.49 -2.60 7.07
N THR A 772 -18.21 -2.00 6.11
CA THR A 772 -19.60 -1.54 6.27
C THR A 772 -20.49 -2.66 6.82
N ARG A 773 -20.46 -3.87 6.24
CA ARG A 773 -21.24 -5.03 6.73
C ARG A 773 -20.90 -5.43 8.17
N ARG A 774 -19.62 -5.37 8.55
CA ARG A 774 -19.15 -5.73 9.90
C ARG A 774 -19.57 -4.68 10.93
N ASN A 775 -19.32 -3.41 10.66
CA ASN A 775 -19.73 -2.29 11.52
C ASN A 775 -21.25 -2.28 11.75
N VAL A 776 -22.05 -2.44 10.68
CA VAL A 776 -23.51 -2.56 10.76
C VAL A 776 -23.95 -3.73 11.65
N ALA A 777 -23.26 -4.87 11.59
CA ALA A 777 -23.55 -6.02 12.45
C ALA A 777 -23.13 -5.81 13.91
N GLN A 778 -21.94 -5.24 14.15
CA GLN A 778 -21.43 -4.91 15.50
C GLN A 778 -22.35 -3.93 16.23
N ASN A 779 -22.91 -2.95 15.52
CA ASN A 779 -23.90 -2.00 16.05
C ASN A 779 -25.34 -2.56 16.12
N ASN A 780 -25.57 -3.83 15.76
CA ASN A 780 -26.89 -4.49 15.73
C ASN A 780 -27.91 -3.86 14.75
N LEU A 781 -27.44 -3.18 13.70
CA LEU A 781 -28.27 -2.45 12.73
C LEU A 781 -28.61 -3.25 11.45
N SER A 782 -28.23 -4.53 11.36
CA SER A 782 -28.44 -5.37 10.16
C SER A 782 -29.90 -5.64 9.77
N ARG A 783 -30.90 -5.22 10.56
CA ARG A 783 -32.32 -5.53 10.32
C ARG A 783 -32.91 -4.80 9.12
N ASN A 784 -32.50 -3.55 8.89
CA ASN A 784 -33.04 -2.64 7.87
C ASN A 784 -31.96 -2.16 6.87
N VAL A 785 -30.73 -2.65 6.98
CA VAL A 785 -29.59 -2.26 6.14
C VAL A 785 -29.26 -3.35 5.12
N ASN A 786 -29.22 -3.00 3.84
CA ASN A 786 -28.69 -3.85 2.77
C ASN A 786 -27.38 -3.26 2.21
N VAL A 787 -26.28 -4.01 2.24
CA VAL A 787 -24.95 -3.53 1.79
C VAL A 787 -24.54 -4.18 0.48
N ILE A 788 -24.53 -3.39 -0.58
CA ILE A 788 -24.35 -3.81 -1.96
C ILE A 788 -22.93 -3.45 -2.42
N CYS A 789 -22.19 -4.45 -2.88
CA CYS A 789 -20.84 -4.28 -3.41
C CYS A 789 -20.94 -4.04 -4.93
N LYS A 790 -21.14 -2.80 -5.35
CA LYS A 790 -21.36 -2.41 -6.76
C LYS A 790 -21.06 -0.92 -6.95
N ASP A 791 -20.82 -0.52 -8.20
CA ASP A 791 -20.96 0.88 -8.62
C ASP A 791 -22.42 1.33 -8.43
N ALA A 792 -22.64 2.44 -7.72
CA ALA A 792 -23.97 2.96 -7.41
C ALA A 792 -24.73 3.46 -8.66
N ALA A 793 -24.03 3.83 -9.74
CA ALA A 793 -24.67 4.12 -11.02
C ALA A 793 -25.23 2.85 -11.69
N LEU A 794 -24.84 1.65 -11.27
CA LEU A 794 -25.37 0.38 -11.80
C LEU A 794 -26.50 -0.21 -10.93
N LEU A 795 -27.10 0.56 -10.01
CA LEU A 795 -28.24 0.12 -9.19
C LEU A 795 -29.59 0.26 -9.92
N GLU A 796 -30.57 -0.55 -9.51
CA GLU A 796 -31.90 -0.65 -10.12
C GLU A 796 -32.98 -0.90 -9.07
N ARG A 797 -34.15 -0.23 -9.18
CA ARG A 797 -35.34 -0.47 -8.34
C ARG A 797 -35.85 -1.91 -8.46
N GLY A 798 -36.46 -2.42 -7.39
CA GLY A 798 -37.00 -3.78 -7.31
C GLY A 798 -35.94 -4.87 -7.16
N ILE A 799 -34.76 -4.69 -7.75
CA ILE A 799 -33.62 -5.63 -7.66
C ILE A 799 -32.72 -5.28 -6.47
N HIS A 800 -32.26 -4.02 -6.41
CA HIS A 800 -31.30 -3.55 -5.42
C HIS A 800 -31.96 -2.77 -4.27
N GLY A 801 -33.27 -2.48 -4.39
CA GLY A 801 -34.02 -1.65 -3.45
C GLY A 801 -35.54 -1.71 -3.68
N PRO A 802 -36.35 -0.96 -2.91
CA PRO A 802 -37.81 -0.98 -3.03
C PRO A 802 -38.25 -0.53 -4.43
N HIS A 803 -39.38 -1.06 -4.90
CA HIS A 803 -39.93 -0.74 -6.23
C HIS A 803 -40.27 0.76 -6.38
N GLU A 804 -40.82 1.39 -5.35
CA GLU A 804 -41.08 2.84 -5.31
C GLU A 804 -39.79 3.68 -5.41
N GLY A 805 -38.67 3.13 -4.93
CA GLY A 805 -37.38 3.80 -4.79
C GLY A 805 -37.18 4.45 -3.42
N CYS A 806 -36.04 5.13 -3.30
CA CYS A 806 -35.59 5.80 -2.07
C CYS A 806 -36.12 7.24 -2.02
N ASN A 807 -36.68 7.68 -0.89
CA ASN A 807 -37.12 9.07 -0.69
C ASN A 807 -36.04 9.96 -0.02
N MET A 808 -34.87 9.40 0.24
CA MET A 808 -33.67 10.09 0.72
C MET A 808 -32.42 9.56 0.03
N ILE A 809 -31.51 10.47 -0.35
CA ILE A 809 -30.13 10.15 -0.73
C ILE A 809 -29.20 10.76 0.32
N VAL A 810 -28.19 10.00 0.76
CA VAL A 810 -27.04 10.47 1.52
C VAL A 810 -25.80 10.21 0.67
N VAL A 811 -24.89 11.18 0.60
CA VAL A 811 -23.69 11.09 -0.24
C VAL A 811 -22.54 11.90 0.36
N ASP A 812 -21.34 11.35 0.29
CA ASP A 812 -20.14 11.88 0.96
C ASP A 812 -18.87 11.70 0.10
N LEU A 813 -19.07 11.71 -1.22
CA LEU A 813 -18.04 11.53 -2.26
C LEU A 813 -17.50 12.88 -2.76
N PHE A 814 -17.29 13.82 -1.85
CA PHE A 814 -16.74 15.14 -2.18
C PHE A 814 -15.22 15.15 -2.06
N ASP A 815 -14.56 15.85 -2.99
CA ASP A 815 -13.13 16.15 -2.94
C ASP A 815 -12.88 17.58 -2.40
N CYS A 816 -11.61 17.99 -2.29
CA CYS A 816 -11.24 19.35 -1.88
C CYS A 816 -11.84 20.46 -2.78
N GLY A 817 -12.12 20.16 -4.06
CA GLY A 817 -12.76 21.06 -5.02
C GLY A 817 -14.28 20.93 -5.12
N LEU A 818 -14.93 20.17 -4.22
CA LEU A 818 -16.33 19.74 -4.21
C LEU A 818 -16.76 18.83 -5.38
N THR A 819 -16.37 19.13 -6.61
CA THR A 819 -16.97 18.53 -7.82
C THR A 819 -16.34 17.23 -8.29
N GLY A 820 -15.23 16.81 -7.69
CA GLY A 820 -14.49 15.61 -8.06
C GLY A 820 -15.30 14.32 -7.96
N GLU A 821 -14.66 13.21 -8.35
CA GLU A 821 -15.22 11.86 -8.16
C GLU A 821 -16.56 11.63 -8.90
N HIS A 822 -16.91 12.57 -9.78
CA HIS A 822 -18.18 12.66 -10.49
C HIS A 822 -19.40 12.59 -9.56
N VAL A 823 -19.31 13.09 -8.32
CA VAL A 823 -20.40 13.06 -7.32
C VAL A 823 -21.73 13.60 -7.86
N LEU A 824 -21.68 14.64 -8.71
CA LEU A 824 -22.85 15.22 -9.38
C LEU A 824 -23.54 14.23 -10.33
N TYR A 825 -22.76 13.43 -11.07
CA TYR A 825 -23.25 12.37 -11.96
C TYR A 825 -23.81 11.20 -11.16
N MET A 826 -23.18 10.84 -10.04
CA MET A 826 -23.67 9.78 -9.15
C MET A 826 -25.04 10.11 -8.55
N ILE A 827 -25.23 11.37 -8.11
CA ILE A 827 -26.54 11.86 -7.66
C ILE A 827 -27.56 11.84 -8.82
N GLU A 828 -27.17 12.22 -10.04
CA GLU A 828 -28.05 12.23 -11.21
C GLU A 828 -28.49 10.81 -11.64
N GLU A 829 -27.57 9.85 -11.73
CA GLU A 829 -27.90 8.45 -12.00
C GLU A 829 -28.72 7.82 -10.88
N ALA A 830 -28.41 8.12 -9.61
CA ALA A 830 -29.19 7.64 -8.47
C ALA A 830 -30.65 8.12 -8.53
N ARG A 831 -30.90 9.40 -8.84
CA ARG A 831 -32.26 9.92 -9.08
C ARG A 831 -32.93 9.23 -10.26
N ARG A 832 -32.22 9.07 -11.39
CA ARG A 832 -32.77 8.45 -12.60
C ARG A 832 -33.16 7.00 -12.38
N LYS A 833 -32.38 6.23 -11.62
CA LYS A 833 -32.54 4.78 -11.46
C LYS A 833 -33.24 4.37 -10.18
N VAL A 834 -32.87 4.94 -9.02
CA VAL A 834 -33.22 4.38 -7.68
C VAL A 834 -33.95 5.31 -6.70
N ALA A 835 -33.88 6.64 -6.82
CA ALA A 835 -34.60 7.56 -5.92
C ALA A 835 -35.95 8.05 -6.48
N ASN A 836 -36.93 8.32 -5.62
CA ASN A 836 -38.27 8.76 -6.02
C ASN A 836 -38.32 10.24 -6.42
N VAL A 837 -39.44 10.66 -7.02
CA VAL A 837 -39.63 12.08 -7.38
C VAL A 837 -39.92 12.87 -6.11
N GLY A 838 -39.07 13.84 -5.78
CA GLY A 838 -39.15 14.59 -4.53
C GLY A 838 -38.31 14.02 -3.39
N SER A 839 -37.40 13.08 -3.67
CA SER A 839 -36.40 12.59 -2.73
C SER A 839 -35.51 13.73 -2.23
N VAL A 840 -35.34 13.84 -0.91
CA VAL A 840 -34.38 14.80 -0.31
C VAL A 840 -32.94 14.27 -0.45
N VAL A 841 -31.96 15.17 -0.40
CA VAL A 841 -30.53 14.80 -0.44
C VAL A 841 -29.82 15.45 0.73
N VAL A 842 -28.95 14.70 1.41
CA VAL A 842 -28.03 15.20 2.45
C VAL A 842 -26.59 14.96 1.97
N PRO A 843 -25.76 16.01 1.83
CA PRO A 843 -26.09 17.42 1.99
C PRO A 843 -27.07 17.94 0.93
N ALA A 844 -27.83 18.98 1.26
CA ALA A 844 -28.83 19.58 0.37
C ALA A 844 -28.23 20.52 -0.68
N ALA A 845 -27.18 21.26 -0.34
CA ALA A 845 -26.55 22.24 -1.23
C ALA A 845 -25.07 22.51 -0.88
N ALA A 846 -24.36 23.22 -1.76
CA ALA A 846 -23.00 23.69 -1.50
C ALA A 846 -22.69 25.03 -2.20
N THR A 847 -21.85 25.84 -1.58
CA THR A 847 -21.44 27.15 -2.12
C THR A 847 -19.92 27.28 -2.15
N ILE A 848 -19.34 27.51 -3.33
CA ILE A 848 -17.89 27.60 -3.54
C ILE A 848 -17.40 29.05 -3.43
N TYR A 849 -16.28 29.23 -2.75
CA TYR A 849 -15.57 30.50 -2.55
C TYR A 849 -14.13 30.38 -3.03
N ALA A 850 -13.57 31.47 -3.57
CA ALA A 850 -12.17 31.53 -3.99
C ALA A 850 -11.46 32.81 -3.54
N MET A 851 -10.14 32.73 -3.42
CA MET A 851 -9.24 33.83 -3.03
C MET A 851 -7.93 33.74 -3.85
N GLY A 852 -7.47 34.88 -4.35
CA GLY A 852 -6.16 34.99 -4.99
C GLY A 852 -5.03 35.04 -3.97
N VAL A 853 -4.03 34.19 -4.16
CA VAL A 853 -2.89 34.01 -3.24
C VAL A 853 -1.55 34.02 -3.97
N GLU A 854 -0.50 34.23 -3.20
CA GLU A 854 0.88 34.18 -3.63
C GLU A 854 1.59 33.07 -2.87
N VAL A 855 2.06 32.06 -3.60
CA VAL A 855 2.78 30.88 -3.09
C VAL A 855 4.05 30.75 -3.92
N TYR A 856 5.09 31.46 -3.48
CA TYR A 856 6.32 31.65 -4.26
C TYR A 856 7.54 31.78 -3.34
N THR A 857 8.58 31.00 -3.61
CA THR A 857 9.83 30.95 -2.84
C THR A 857 10.91 31.76 -3.56
N THR A 858 11.23 32.97 -3.09
CA THR A 858 12.30 33.80 -3.67
C THR A 858 13.68 33.45 -3.10
N GLU A 859 13.86 33.58 -1.79
CA GLU A 859 15.16 33.50 -1.12
C GLU A 859 15.09 32.63 0.15
N ILE A 860 16.14 31.84 0.37
CA ILE A 860 16.35 31.02 1.57
C ILE A 860 17.80 31.18 2.03
N ASP A 861 17.99 31.52 3.32
CA ASP A 861 19.30 31.71 3.96
C ASP A 861 20.25 32.67 3.22
N GLY A 862 19.70 33.64 2.48
CA GLY A 862 20.44 34.57 1.62
C GLY A 862 20.77 34.08 0.21
N PHE A 863 20.30 32.90 -0.20
CA PHE A 863 20.45 32.38 -1.57
C PHE A 863 19.14 32.51 -2.37
N ASP A 864 19.23 32.78 -3.66
CA ASP A 864 18.10 32.70 -4.61
C ASP A 864 17.70 31.23 -4.82
N MET A 865 16.41 30.93 -4.65
CA MET A 865 15.82 29.59 -4.84
C MET A 865 14.64 29.62 -5.83
N SER A 866 14.53 30.70 -6.62
CA SER A 866 13.38 31.00 -7.48
C SER A 866 13.13 29.94 -8.56
N ALA A 867 14.18 29.26 -9.04
CA ALA A 867 14.09 28.23 -10.09
C ALA A 867 13.29 26.99 -9.63
N GLN A 868 13.20 26.72 -8.32
CA GLN A 868 12.38 25.60 -7.81
C GLN A 868 10.88 25.82 -8.08
N ASN A 869 10.40 27.06 -8.18
CA ASN A 869 8.95 27.34 -8.26
C ASN A 869 8.27 26.77 -9.50
N LYS A 870 9.00 26.47 -10.59
CA LYS A 870 8.43 25.81 -11.77
C LYS A 870 7.88 24.41 -11.48
N TYR A 871 8.38 23.75 -10.44
CA TYR A 871 7.91 22.44 -10.00
C TYR A 871 6.66 22.50 -9.12
N ARG A 872 6.20 23.69 -8.72
CA ARG A 872 4.89 23.86 -8.06
C ARG A 872 3.73 23.65 -9.04
N TRP A 873 3.90 24.01 -10.32
CA TRP A 873 2.79 24.08 -11.29
C TRP A 873 2.25 22.71 -11.76
N ASP A 874 0.92 22.59 -11.75
CA ASP A 874 0.19 21.50 -12.38
C ASP A 874 -1.05 21.99 -13.14
N SER A 875 -1.59 21.14 -14.02
CA SER A 875 -2.82 21.39 -14.77
C SER A 875 -4.09 20.98 -14.01
N LYS A 876 -3.95 20.28 -12.88
CA LYS A 876 -4.99 20.06 -11.87
C LYS A 876 -4.74 20.97 -10.66
N TYR A 877 -5.79 21.21 -9.86
CA TYR A 877 -5.60 21.69 -8.49
C TYR A 877 -5.15 20.53 -7.58
N GLU A 878 -4.69 20.86 -6.38
CA GLU A 878 -4.32 19.88 -5.35
C GLU A 878 -4.98 20.20 -3.99
N PRO A 879 -5.24 19.18 -3.16
CA PRO A 879 -5.70 19.35 -1.79
C PRO A 879 -4.57 19.87 -0.89
N VAL A 880 -4.85 20.88 -0.07
CA VAL A 880 -3.92 21.47 0.92
C VAL A 880 -4.60 21.81 2.24
N GLU A 881 -3.89 21.66 3.36
CA GLU A 881 -4.15 22.44 4.57
C GLU A 881 -3.44 23.80 4.41
N MET A 882 -4.19 24.89 4.21
CA MET A 882 -3.62 26.23 3.95
C MET A 882 -2.77 26.79 5.09
N GLU A 883 -2.85 26.21 6.29
CA GLU A 883 -2.00 26.53 7.43
C GLU A 883 -0.58 25.99 7.27
N ASN A 884 -0.44 24.81 6.64
CA ASN A 884 0.85 24.18 6.36
C ASN A 884 1.52 24.75 5.10
N VAL A 885 0.77 25.48 4.25
CA VAL A 885 1.28 26.10 3.02
C VAL A 885 1.70 27.54 3.28
N LYS A 886 2.99 27.84 3.13
CA LYS A 886 3.52 29.19 3.24
C LYS A 886 3.02 30.09 2.10
N HIS A 887 1.99 30.90 2.39
CA HIS A 887 1.28 31.73 1.42
C HIS A 887 1.13 33.21 1.86
N ARG A 888 0.82 34.10 0.91
CA ARG A 888 0.22 35.42 1.20
C ARG A 888 -1.18 35.51 0.60
N ARG A 889 -2.12 36.08 1.36
CA ARG A 889 -3.49 36.38 0.91
C ARG A 889 -3.48 37.72 0.17
N LEU A 890 -3.78 37.72 -1.13
CA LEU A 890 -3.73 38.93 -1.95
C LEU A 890 -5.11 39.52 -2.25
N THR A 891 -6.19 38.76 -2.11
CA THR A 891 -7.58 39.23 -2.34
C THR A 891 -8.50 38.92 -1.17
N LYS A 892 -9.64 39.60 -1.10
CA LYS A 892 -10.78 39.11 -0.30
C LYS A 892 -11.33 37.81 -0.90
N PRO A 893 -11.96 36.94 -0.08
CA PRO A 893 -12.78 35.84 -0.56
C PRO A 893 -13.90 36.28 -1.51
N LYS A 894 -14.30 35.42 -2.44
CA LYS A 894 -15.44 35.67 -3.34
C LYS A 894 -16.19 34.39 -3.69
N LYS A 895 -17.53 34.42 -3.53
CA LYS A 895 -18.43 33.36 -4.02
C LYS A 895 -18.29 33.20 -5.54
N VAL A 896 -18.18 31.95 -6.00
CA VAL A 896 -17.95 31.55 -7.39
C VAL A 896 -19.16 30.80 -7.96
N PHE A 897 -19.54 29.69 -7.33
CA PHE A 897 -20.60 28.78 -7.79
C PHE A 897 -21.51 28.36 -6.63
N GLU A 898 -22.74 27.95 -6.97
CA GLU A 898 -23.77 27.46 -6.05
C GLU A 898 -24.37 26.17 -6.63
N PHE A 899 -24.49 25.13 -5.80
CA PHE A 899 -24.94 23.79 -6.17
C PHE A 899 -26.13 23.40 -5.29
N PHE A 900 -27.17 22.84 -5.90
CA PHE A 900 -28.36 22.36 -5.22
C PHE A 900 -28.51 20.87 -5.53
N PHE A 901 -28.21 20.03 -4.55
CA PHE A 901 -28.16 18.56 -4.68
C PHE A 901 -29.56 17.92 -4.62
N ASP A 902 -30.60 18.71 -4.37
CA ASP A 902 -32.03 18.36 -4.40
C ASP A 902 -32.76 18.83 -5.68
N ASN A 903 -32.10 19.60 -6.55
CA ASN A 903 -32.67 20.30 -7.72
C ASN A 903 -33.70 21.41 -7.39
N SER A 904 -33.75 21.93 -6.16
CA SER A 904 -34.62 23.07 -5.79
C SER A 904 -34.41 24.31 -6.66
N MET A 905 -33.19 24.55 -7.13
CA MET A 905 -32.87 25.61 -8.10
C MET A 905 -32.06 25.08 -9.29
N LYS A 906 -32.30 25.67 -10.47
CA LYS A 906 -31.48 25.42 -11.66
C LYS A 906 -30.08 26.00 -11.46
N GLN A 907 -29.06 25.16 -11.68
CA GLN A 907 -27.66 25.58 -11.63
C GLN A 907 -27.38 26.69 -12.66
N LYS A 908 -26.54 27.65 -12.29
CA LYS A 908 -26.10 28.75 -13.17
C LYS A 908 -25.09 28.25 -14.21
N GLY A 909 -24.73 29.11 -15.16
CA GLY A 909 -23.84 28.76 -16.28
C GLY A 909 -22.48 28.18 -15.84
N ARG A 910 -21.90 27.32 -16.69
CA ARG A 910 -20.62 26.62 -16.44
C ARG A 910 -19.40 27.55 -16.31
N GLU A 911 -19.52 28.82 -16.68
CA GLU A 911 -18.43 29.79 -16.66
C GLU A 911 -18.89 31.11 -16.02
N THR A 912 -18.00 31.73 -15.25
CA THR A 912 -18.25 33.01 -14.58
C THR A 912 -16.95 33.81 -14.43
N VAL A 913 -17.02 35.14 -14.60
CA VAL A 913 -15.87 36.03 -14.42
C VAL A 913 -15.95 36.69 -13.05
N ILE A 914 -15.18 36.17 -12.10
CA ILE A 914 -15.11 36.72 -10.74
C ILE A 914 -14.16 37.92 -10.71
N LYS A 915 -14.63 39.02 -10.09
CA LYS A 915 -13.83 40.22 -9.83
C LYS A 915 -13.37 40.19 -8.38
N LEU A 916 -12.15 39.73 -8.15
CA LEU A 916 -11.53 39.66 -6.83
C LEU A 916 -11.02 41.05 -6.43
N GLU A 917 -11.27 41.45 -5.17
CA GLU A 917 -10.83 42.73 -4.60
C GLU A 917 -9.48 42.55 -3.91
N THR A 918 -8.45 43.30 -4.31
CA THR A 918 -7.08 43.11 -3.82
C THR A 918 -6.85 43.81 -2.48
N VAL A 919 -6.37 43.07 -1.49
CA VAL A 919 -6.10 43.57 -0.11
C VAL A 919 -4.62 43.79 0.16
N ALA A 920 -3.74 43.28 -0.70
CA ALA A 920 -2.30 43.48 -0.65
C ALA A 920 -1.73 43.66 -2.06
N SER A 921 -0.49 44.12 -2.13
CA SER A 921 0.31 44.14 -3.36
C SER A 921 1.26 42.94 -3.37
N GLY A 922 1.35 42.20 -4.49
CA GLY A 922 2.11 40.95 -4.57
C GLY A 922 1.96 40.24 -5.92
N TYR A 923 2.61 39.10 -6.08
CA TYR A 923 2.59 38.28 -7.29
C TYR A 923 1.48 37.23 -7.23
N LEU A 924 0.36 37.50 -7.90
CA LEU A 924 -0.77 36.56 -7.97
C LEU A 924 -0.41 35.39 -8.89
N ASN A 925 0.03 34.26 -8.32
CA ASN A 925 0.42 33.05 -9.04
C ASN A 925 -0.45 31.82 -8.74
N ALA A 926 -1.33 31.88 -7.73
CA ALA A 926 -2.24 30.80 -7.39
C ALA A 926 -3.62 31.31 -6.93
N VAL A 927 -4.61 30.43 -6.99
CA VAL A 927 -5.95 30.61 -6.41
C VAL A 927 -6.20 29.45 -5.45
N VAL A 928 -6.62 29.78 -4.22
CA VAL A 928 -7.20 28.82 -3.29
C VAL A 928 -8.71 28.93 -3.34
N PHE A 929 -9.40 27.80 -3.27
CA PHE A 929 -10.86 27.73 -3.20
C PHE A 929 -11.30 26.61 -2.26
N TRP A 930 -12.53 26.77 -1.74
CA TRP A 930 -13.14 25.92 -0.73
C TRP A 930 -14.67 26.04 -0.83
N PHE A 931 -15.40 25.32 0.01
CA PHE A 931 -16.86 25.31 -0.01
C PHE A 931 -17.49 25.40 1.38
N ASP A 932 -18.64 26.08 1.44
CA ASP A 932 -19.64 25.82 2.48
C ASP A 932 -20.49 24.62 2.02
N LEU A 933 -20.69 23.63 2.89
CA LEU A 933 -21.53 22.47 2.64
C LEU A 933 -22.80 22.61 3.50
N HIS A 934 -23.94 22.82 2.83
CA HIS A 934 -25.24 23.02 3.47
C HIS A 934 -25.91 21.67 3.64
N MET A 935 -25.97 21.16 4.87
CA MET A 935 -26.54 19.84 5.15
C MET A 935 -28.06 19.85 4.94
N ASP A 936 -28.72 20.89 5.46
CA ASP A 936 -30.15 21.18 5.33
C ASP A 936 -30.41 22.70 5.56
N GLU A 937 -31.61 23.09 5.96
CA GLU A 937 -31.97 24.49 6.25
C GLU A 937 -31.45 25.01 7.60
N GLU A 938 -31.06 24.12 8.53
CA GLU A 938 -30.53 24.50 9.84
C GLU A 938 -29.00 24.57 9.84
N GLU A 939 -28.34 23.67 9.10
CA GLU A 939 -26.92 23.37 9.34
C GLU A 939 -26.02 23.51 8.11
N THR A 940 -24.85 24.08 8.33
CA THR A 940 -23.81 24.30 7.32
C THR A 940 -22.43 24.17 7.95
N ILE A 941 -21.58 23.35 7.37
CA ILE A 941 -20.14 23.27 7.68
C ILE A 941 -19.34 23.99 6.58
N THR A 942 -18.06 24.29 6.81
CA THR A 942 -17.24 25.04 5.85
C THR A 942 -15.80 24.56 5.83
N THR A 943 -15.25 24.37 4.64
CA THR A 943 -13.84 24.02 4.42
C THR A 943 -12.93 25.24 4.34
N ALA A 944 -13.38 26.40 4.82
CA ALA A 944 -12.66 27.67 4.73
C ALA A 944 -11.29 27.69 5.46
N PRO A 945 -10.25 28.37 4.92
CA PRO A 945 -8.99 28.58 5.63
C PRO A 945 -9.19 29.41 6.91
N LYS A 946 -8.48 29.07 8.00
CA LYS A 946 -8.52 29.78 9.29
C LYS A 946 -8.47 31.31 9.16
N GLY A 947 -9.31 32.01 9.92
CA GLY A 947 -9.56 33.46 9.77
C GLY A 947 -10.62 33.83 8.72
N ILE A 948 -11.23 32.83 8.07
CA ILE A 948 -12.37 32.98 7.15
C ILE A 948 -13.49 32.05 7.65
N GLY A 949 -14.63 32.62 8.02
CA GLY A 949 -15.82 31.88 8.45
C GLY A 949 -16.83 31.63 7.33
N LYS A 950 -17.92 30.93 7.71
CA LYS A 950 -19.05 30.56 6.85
C LYS A 950 -19.56 31.77 6.04
N GLY A 951 -19.92 31.53 4.79
CA GLY A 951 -20.29 32.57 3.83
C GLY A 951 -19.10 33.29 3.19
N GLY A 952 -17.86 32.82 3.42
CA GLY A 952 -16.62 33.47 2.98
C GLY A 952 -16.34 34.80 3.71
N ARG A 953 -16.80 34.94 4.95
CA ARG A 953 -16.63 36.16 5.77
C ARG A 953 -15.24 36.16 6.39
N VAL A 954 -14.55 37.29 6.35
CA VAL A 954 -13.25 37.45 7.04
C VAL A 954 -13.54 37.74 8.51
N GLN A 955 -12.98 36.96 9.44
CA GLN A 955 -13.22 37.13 10.88
C GLN A 955 -12.54 38.41 11.42
N ASP A 956 -11.31 38.69 10.99
CA ASP A 956 -10.57 39.91 11.33
C ASP A 956 -10.21 40.70 10.06
N GLU A 957 -11.12 41.57 9.60
CA GLU A 957 -10.85 42.48 8.48
C GLU A 957 -9.70 43.45 8.79
N ALA A 958 -9.49 43.85 10.05
CA ALA A 958 -8.43 44.78 10.41
C ALA A 958 -7.04 44.16 10.18
N LYS A 959 -6.83 42.89 10.55
CA LYS A 959 -5.63 42.07 10.31
C LYS A 959 -5.41 41.77 8.84
N LEU A 960 -6.47 41.54 8.07
CA LEU A 960 -6.37 41.39 6.61
C LEU A 960 -5.88 42.66 5.90
N MET A 961 -6.20 43.84 6.45
CA MET A 961 -5.92 45.15 5.81
C MET A 961 -4.58 45.79 6.26
N ARG A 962 -3.76 45.13 7.09
CA ARG A 962 -2.54 45.73 7.71
C ARG A 962 -1.37 46.06 6.75
N ASP A 963 -1.35 45.54 5.52
CA ASP A 963 -0.31 45.87 4.51
C ASP A 963 -0.89 46.18 3.11
N LEU A 964 -2.00 46.92 3.05
CA LEU A 964 -2.66 47.38 1.81
C LEU A 964 -1.69 47.99 0.78
N ASP A 965 -0.81 48.87 1.24
CA ASP A 965 0.20 49.53 0.41
C ASP A 965 1.35 48.61 -0.02
N GLY A 966 1.46 47.40 0.56
CA GLY A 966 2.60 46.50 0.38
C GLY A 966 3.91 47.06 0.94
N LYS A 967 3.87 47.97 1.92
CA LYS A 967 5.06 48.64 2.50
C LYS A 967 5.94 47.65 3.28
N LYS A 968 5.33 46.80 4.12
CA LYS A 968 6.07 45.75 4.84
C LYS A 968 6.61 44.72 3.85
N THR A 969 5.77 44.30 2.90
CA THR A 969 6.11 43.38 1.81
C THR A 969 7.29 43.87 0.97
N LYS A 970 7.28 45.14 0.54
CA LYS A 970 8.37 45.76 -0.21
C LYS A 970 9.67 45.77 0.59
N LYS A 971 9.65 46.20 1.86
CA LYS A 971 10.85 46.18 2.72
C LYS A 971 11.45 44.79 2.86
N VAL A 972 10.62 43.75 3.09
CA VAL A 972 11.09 42.36 3.19
C VAL A 972 11.71 41.89 1.86
N MET A 973 11.10 42.22 0.73
CA MET A 973 11.65 41.90 -0.60
C MET A 973 12.97 42.63 -0.88
N GLU A 974 13.07 43.91 -0.54
CA GLU A 974 14.32 44.69 -0.64
C GLU A 974 15.42 44.11 0.26
N GLU A 975 15.10 43.67 1.47
CA GLU A 975 16.05 43.00 2.37
C GLU A 975 16.47 41.60 1.86
N SER A 976 15.56 40.81 1.29
CA SER A 976 15.89 39.53 0.63
C SER A 976 16.81 39.76 -0.58
N LEU A 977 16.45 40.68 -1.49
CA LEU A 977 17.28 41.04 -2.64
C LEU A 977 18.65 41.58 -2.21
N ARG A 978 18.71 42.33 -1.11
CA ARG A 978 19.98 42.78 -0.52
C ARG A 978 20.81 41.58 -0.02
N ARG A 979 20.22 40.62 0.71
CA ARG A 979 20.93 39.40 1.15
C ARG A 979 21.47 38.57 -0.02
N VAL A 980 20.69 38.37 -1.09
CA VAL A 980 21.16 37.66 -2.30
C VAL A 980 22.33 38.40 -2.94
N ARG A 981 22.23 39.73 -3.12
CA ARG A 981 23.33 40.55 -3.66
C ARG A 981 24.56 40.54 -2.74
N GLU A 982 24.38 40.57 -1.42
CA GLU A 982 25.44 40.45 -0.41
C GLU A 982 26.11 39.07 -0.36
N LYS A 983 25.42 37.99 -0.76
CA LYS A 983 26.02 36.65 -0.95
C LYS A 983 26.75 36.55 -2.29
N LEU A 984 26.09 36.93 -3.38
CA LEU A 984 26.67 36.90 -4.73
C LEU A 984 27.97 37.72 -4.81
N ALA A 985 27.98 38.93 -4.23
CA ALA A 985 29.17 39.77 -4.16
C ALA A 985 30.28 39.25 -3.20
N ARG A 986 29.95 38.33 -2.29
CA ARG A 986 30.92 37.64 -1.43
C ARG A 986 31.58 36.44 -2.08
N ASN A 987 30.98 35.81 -3.09
CA ASN A 987 31.64 34.74 -3.85
C ASN A 987 32.82 35.33 -4.66
N PRO A 988 34.09 35.04 -4.32
CA PRO A 988 35.23 35.69 -4.97
C PRO A 988 35.36 35.35 -6.46
N ARG A 989 34.78 34.21 -6.89
CA ARG A 989 34.84 33.69 -8.26
C ARG A 989 33.66 34.14 -9.13
N ALA A 990 32.60 34.74 -8.56
CA ALA A 990 31.45 35.22 -9.33
C ALA A 990 31.76 36.41 -10.27
N LYS A 991 32.91 37.07 -10.11
CA LYS A 991 33.34 38.22 -10.93
C LYS A 991 33.61 37.90 -12.40
N GLU A 992 33.74 36.63 -12.76
CA GLU A 992 33.92 36.20 -14.16
C GLU A 992 32.56 35.98 -14.87
N TYR A 993 31.43 36.23 -14.19
CA TYR A 993 30.08 35.87 -14.63
C TYR A 993 29.12 37.06 -14.82
N GLU A 994 29.61 38.24 -15.24
CA GLU A 994 28.75 39.42 -15.50
C GLU A 994 27.77 39.25 -16.67
N GLY A 995 27.86 38.16 -17.45
CA GLY A 995 27.16 37.98 -18.74
C GLY A 995 25.67 37.66 -18.73
N VAL A 996 25.01 37.52 -17.56
CA VAL A 996 23.61 37.00 -17.48
C VAL A 996 22.64 37.92 -16.71
N SER A 997 23.11 38.89 -15.94
CA SER A 997 22.24 39.68 -15.03
C SER A 997 21.35 40.74 -15.70
N SER A 998 21.60 41.09 -16.97
CA SER A 998 20.85 42.12 -17.71
C SER A 998 19.39 41.74 -17.98
N SER A 999 19.12 40.48 -18.33
CA SER A 999 17.79 40.01 -18.76
C SER A 999 16.70 40.06 -17.69
N ILE A 1000 17.07 40.22 -16.41
CA ILE A 1000 16.15 40.43 -15.30
C ILE A 1000 15.91 41.93 -15.03
N ALA A 1001 16.89 42.79 -15.34
CA ALA A 1001 16.76 44.24 -15.19
C ALA A 1001 15.94 44.88 -16.32
N ASP A 1002 16.06 44.37 -17.55
CA ASP A 1002 15.36 44.89 -18.73
C ASP A 1002 13.83 44.69 -18.64
N ALA A 1003 13.33 43.84 -17.74
CA ALA A 1003 11.90 43.66 -17.47
C ALA A 1003 11.26 44.83 -16.70
N ASP A 1004 12.03 45.62 -15.95
CA ASP A 1004 11.56 46.84 -15.27
C ASP A 1004 11.74 48.11 -16.15
N ALA A 1005 12.63 48.07 -17.14
CA ALA A 1005 13.03 49.25 -17.92
C ALA A 1005 11.92 49.81 -18.84
N ASP A 1006 11.04 48.96 -19.37
CA ASP A 1006 10.02 49.32 -20.37
C ASP A 1006 8.77 50.00 -19.78
N VAL A 1007 8.77 50.26 -18.45
CA VAL A 1007 7.63 50.87 -17.72
C VAL A 1007 7.74 52.40 -17.61
N ASP A 1008 8.96 52.95 -17.51
CA ASP A 1008 9.18 54.37 -17.19
C ASP A 1008 9.37 55.29 -18.42
N GLY A 1009 9.36 54.73 -19.65
CA GLY A 1009 9.54 55.50 -20.89
C GLY A 1009 8.47 56.55 -21.20
N ALA A 1010 7.40 56.64 -20.40
CA ALA A 1010 6.16 57.32 -20.78
C ALA A 1010 5.54 58.27 -19.73
N HIS A 1011 6.29 58.92 -18.82
CA HIS A 1011 5.85 60.23 -18.30
C HIS A 1011 6.99 61.20 -17.92
N ASN A 1012 6.84 62.44 -18.39
CA ASN A 1012 7.80 63.56 -18.29
C ASN A 1012 8.40 63.83 -16.90
N LYS A 1013 9.72 64.12 -16.92
CA LYS A 1013 10.33 65.38 -16.44
C LYS A 1013 9.45 66.25 -15.51
N VAL A 1014 9.84 66.42 -14.24
CA VAL A 1014 10.21 67.74 -13.68
C VAL A 1014 10.92 67.59 -12.32
N LYS A 1015 11.90 68.48 -12.13
CA LYS A 1015 12.82 68.74 -11.01
C LYS A 1015 12.41 68.37 -9.59
N GLU A 1016 13.44 67.93 -8.87
CA GLU A 1016 13.76 68.21 -7.46
C GLU A 1016 13.11 69.48 -6.85
N LYS A 1017 12.74 69.43 -5.57
CA LYS A 1017 13.54 70.08 -4.50
C LYS A 1017 12.96 69.92 -3.08
N ASN A 1018 13.87 69.91 -2.09
CA ASN A 1018 13.72 70.33 -0.68
C ASN A 1018 12.77 69.49 0.23
N THR A 1019 13.01 69.29 1.53
CA THR A 1019 14.19 69.55 2.42
C THR A 1019 14.06 68.70 3.70
N GLU A 1020 15.19 68.50 4.41
CA GLU A 1020 15.35 68.35 5.88
C GLU A 1020 14.37 67.42 6.66
N GLU A 1021 14.85 66.30 7.22
CA GLU A 1021 15.56 66.18 8.52
C GLU A 1021 14.72 66.48 9.77
N ILE A 1022 14.63 65.49 10.69
CA ILE A 1022 15.15 65.54 12.08
C ILE A 1022 14.71 64.27 12.85
N GLY A 1023 15.70 63.56 13.43
CA GLY A 1023 15.53 62.62 14.56
C GLY A 1023 14.81 61.28 14.31
N GLY A 1024 15.17 60.17 14.96
CA GLY A 1024 16.35 59.94 15.81
C GLY A 1024 16.13 58.82 16.83
N ALA A 1025 16.80 57.67 16.65
CA ALA A 1025 16.67 56.44 17.45
C ALA A 1025 15.26 55.79 17.42
N LEU A 1026 15.06 54.52 17.77
CA LEU A 1026 16.01 53.47 18.16
C LEU A 1026 15.67 52.18 17.37
N ALA A 1027 16.67 51.33 17.08
CA ALA A 1027 16.43 50.04 16.45
C ALA A 1027 16.38 48.91 17.49
N THR A 1028 15.26 48.19 17.54
CA THR A 1028 15.13 46.91 18.26
C THR A 1028 14.54 45.87 17.31
N GLN A 1029 15.15 44.69 17.28
CA GLN A 1029 14.67 43.53 16.54
C GLN A 1029 13.58 42.83 17.34
N THR A 1030 12.55 42.32 16.67
CA THR A 1030 11.70 41.25 17.20
C THR A 1030 11.42 40.22 16.11
N SER A 1031 11.75 38.96 16.42
CA SER A 1031 11.17 37.78 15.78
C SER A 1031 9.68 37.69 16.13
N TYR A 1032 8.90 37.03 15.27
CA TYR A 1032 7.54 36.65 15.63
C TYR A 1032 7.57 35.37 16.47
N THR A 1033 7.44 35.54 17.79
CA THR A 1033 6.74 34.56 18.63
C THR A 1033 5.24 34.65 18.37
N THR A 1034 4.53 33.57 18.66
CA THR A 1034 3.09 33.57 18.88
C THR A 1034 2.87 33.77 20.38
N ASP A 1035 2.08 34.76 20.73
CA ASP A 1035 1.61 34.99 22.10
C ASP A 1035 0.08 35.05 22.04
N ASP A 1036 -0.57 34.28 22.90
CA ASP A 1036 -2.01 34.37 23.17
C ASP A 1036 -2.33 35.65 23.96
N ASP A 1037 -3.59 36.08 23.92
CA ASP A 1037 -4.19 36.80 25.04
C ASP A 1037 -5.71 36.64 25.00
N SER A 1038 -6.32 36.38 26.16
CA SER A 1038 -7.75 36.04 26.27
C SER A 1038 -8.63 37.26 26.53
N ASP A 1039 -9.76 37.36 25.83
CA ASP A 1039 -11.00 37.89 26.42
C ASP A 1039 -12.21 37.32 25.67
N SER A 1040 -13.34 37.15 26.37
CA SER A 1040 -14.47 36.34 25.88
C SER A 1040 -15.51 37.13 25.08
N ASP A 1041 -15.87 36.61 23.90
CA ASP A 1041 -17.26 36.53 23.38
C ASP A 1041 -17.29 35.52 22.21
N ASP A 1042 -18.44 34.84 21.98
CA ASP A 1042 -18.56 33.61 21.18
C ASP A 1042 -18.13 33.69 19.69
N ASP A 1043 -17.19 32.83 19.26
CA ASP A 1043 -17.17 32.06 17.97
C ASP A 1043 -15.80 31.37 17.65
N ASP A 1044 -14.73 31.56 18.44
CA ASP A 1044 -13.39 31.00 18.13
C ASP A 1044 -13.21 29.52 18.55
N ASP A 1045 -14.02 28.64 17.95
CA ASP A 1045 -13.99 27.19 18.18
C ASP A 1045 -12.74 26.55 17.52
N GLY A 1046 -11.63 26.52 18.27
CA GLY A 1046 -10.27 26.17 17.83
C GLY A 1046 -9.98 24.71 17.43
N GLY A 1047 -10.98 23.93 17.00
CA GLY A 1047 -10.81 22.55 16.52
C GLY A 1047 -10.35 22.39 15.06
N ASN A 1048 -10.00 21.15 14.71
CA ASN A 1048 -9.36 20.76 13.44
C ASN A 1048 -10.07 21.20 12.14
N ASN A 1049 -9.26 21.35 11.09
CA ASN A 1049 -9.70 21.42 9.68
C ASN A 1049 -10.48 20.15 9.31
N HIS A 1050 -11.49 20.28 8.43
CA HIS A 1050 -12.14 19.11 7.84
C HIS A 1050 -11.19 18.34 6.91
N TYR A 1051 -11.39 17.03 6.79
CA TYR A 1051 -10.49 16.14 6.03
C TYR A 1051 -10.36 16.48 4.52
N TRP A 1052 -11.27 17.29 3.98
CA TRP A 1052 -11.20 17.83 2.61
C TRP A 1052 -10.06 18.84 2.41
N GLY A 1053 -9.61 19.52 3.46
CA GLY A 1053 -8.73 20.68 3.35
C GLY A 1053 -9.32 21.76 2.43
N GLN A 1054 -8.47 22.42 1.65
CA GLN A 1054 -8.83 23.36 0.59
C GLN A 1054 -8.22 22.93 -0.75
N ALA A 1055 -8.82 23.35 -1.86
CA ALA A 1055 -8.25 23.14 -3.19
C ALA A 1055 -7.36 24.34 -3.58
N MET A 1056 -6.12 24.08 -3.97
CA MET A 1056 -5.19 25.09 -4.46
C MET A 1056 -4.81 24.81 -5.92
N GLN A 1057 -4.96 25.82 -6.78
CA GLN A 1057 -4.56 25.76 -8.18
C GLN A 1057 -3.50 26.83 -8.47
N TYR A 1058 -2.34 26.40 -8.98
CA TYR A 1058 -1.39 27.32 -9.59
C TYR A 1058 -1.93 27.79 -10.95
N LEU A 1059 -1.80 29.09 -11.22
CA LEU A 1059 -2.23 29.69 -12.48
C LEU A 1059 -1.16 29.47 -13.54
N GLU A 1060 -1.56 29.20 -14.79
CA GLU A 1060 -0.61 29.13 -15.92
C GLU A 1060 0.07 30.47 -16.21
N ARG A 1061 -0.61 31.56 -15.86
CA ARG A 1061 -0.13 32.93 -15.99
C ARG A 1061 -0.26 33.61 -14.63
N ALA A 1062 0.80 34.26 -14.19
CA ALA A 1062 0.86 34.98 -12.93
C ALA A 1062 1.05 36.49 -13.18
N VAL A 1063 0.56 37.33 -12.27
CA VAL A 1063 0.48 38.78 -12.49
C VAL A 1063 0.77 39.57 -11.22
N GLN A 1064 1.61 40.61 -11.34
CA GLN A 1064 1.85 41.54 -10.25
C GLN A 1064 0.60 42.41 -10.03
N ILE A 1065 0.05 42.39 -8.83
CA ILE A 1065 -1.12 43.20 -8.45
C ILE A 1065 -0.76 44.23 -7.38
N LYS A 1066 -1.54 45.32 -7.35
CA LYS A 1066 -1.48 46.36 -6.31
C LYS A 1066 -2.76 46.27 -5.46
N GLY A 1067 -2.65 46.55 -4.17
CA GLY A 1067 -3.79 46.62 -3.24
C GLY A 1067 -4.83 47.67 -3.65
N GLY A 1068 -6.06 47.54 -3.16
CA GLY A 1068 -7.16 48.47 -3.43
C GLY A 1068 -7.71 48.45 -4.87
N LYS A 1069 -7.34 47.45 -5.67
CA LYS A 1069 -7.79 47.28 -7.06
C LYS A 1069 -8.71 46.05 -7.20
N LYS A 1070 -9.14 45.75 -8.42
CA LYS A 1070 -9.88 44.53 -8.74
C LYS A 1070 -9.22 43.80 -9.90
N ILE A 1071 -8.97 42.51 -9.72
CA ILE A 1071 -8.45 41.60 -10.75
C ILE A 1071 -9.59 40.70 -11.24
N ALA A 1072 -9.63 40.43 -12.54
CA ALA A 1072 -10.62 39.55 -13.15
C ALA A 1072 -10.02 38.17 -13.39
N VAL A 1073 -10.67 37.15 -12.82
CA VAL A 1073 -10.33 35.74 -12.98
C VAL A 1073 -11.53 35.05 -13.62
N LEU A 1074 -11.29 34.22 -14.64
CA LEU A 1074 -12.30 33.32 -15.19
C LEU A 1074 -12.34 32.07 -14.32
N ALA A 1075 -13.53 31.69 -13.86
CA ALA A 1075 -13.78 30.40 -13.22
C ALA A 1075 -14.69 29.56 -14.14
N LYS A 1076 -14.25 28.35 -14.45
CA LYS A 1076 -14.94 27.38 -15.31
C LYS A 1076 -15.18 26.09 -14.52
N ARG A 1077 -16.38 25.53 -14.64
CA ARG A 1077 -16.73 24.19 -14.13
C ARG A 1077 -16.95 23.25 -15.30
N GLU A 1078 -16.28 22.11 -15.27
CA GLU A 1078 -16.42 21.04 -16.25
C GLU A 1078 -17.38 19.96 -15.67
N ALA A 1079 -17.15 18.67 -15.89
CA ALA A 1079 -18.02 17.62 -15.34
C ALA A 1079 -17.71 17.31 -13.86
N ASP A 1080 -16.42 17.37 -13.54
CA ASP A 1080 -15.72 16.85 -12.37
C ASP A 1080 -14.75 17.88 -11.77
N VAL A 1081 -14.20 18.77 -12.60
CA VAL A 1081 -13.13 19.71 -12.21
C VAL A 1081 -13.58 21.17 -12.30
N ILE A 1082 -13.09 22.00 -11.38
CA ILE A 1082 -13.15 23.47 -11.44
C ILE A 1082 -11.78 24.02 -11.80
N ARG A 1083 -11.75 25.03 -12.68
CA ARG A 1083 -10.53 25.66 -13.18
C ARG A 1083 -10.62 27.18 -13.08
N PHE A 1084 -9.54 27.79 -12.63
CA PHE A 1084 -9.34 29.23 -12.58
C PHE A 1084 -8.24 29.66 -13.57
N SER A 1085 -8.45 30.75 -14.28
CA SER A 1085 -7.46 31.34 -15.18
C SER A 1085 -7.52 32.86 -15.21
N LEU A 1086 -6.38 33.51 -15.48
CA LEU A 1086 -6.36 34.92 -15.86
C LEU A 1086 -6.94 35.07 -17.27
N LYS A 1087 -7.56 36.21 -17.57
CA LYS A 1087 -7.96 36.53 -18.94
C LYS A 1087 -6.73 36.50 -19.86
N GLU A 1088 -6.90 35.97 -21.08
CA GLU A 1088 -5.90 36.08 -22.14
C GLU A 1088 -5.35 37.51 -22.28
N GLY A 1089 -4.03 37.61 -22.42
CA GLY A 1089 -3.28 38.86 -22.41
C GLY A 1089 -2.88 39.38 -21.02
N VAL A 1090 -3.41 38.83 -19.93
CA VAL A 1090 -3.09 39.27 -18.55
C VAL A 1090 -2.04 38.36 -17.91
N GLY A 1091 -1.00 38.96 -17.32
CA GLY A 1091 0.08 38.25 -16.63
C GLY A 1091 1.07 37.54 -17.56
N SER A 1092 2.21 37.14 -17.01
CA SER A 1092 3.27 36.39 -17.69
C SER A 1092 3.12 34.90 -17.43
N TRP A 1093 3.55 34.06 -18.37
CA TRP A 1093 3.56 32.60 -18.15
C TRP A 1093 4.44 32.22 -16.96
N VAL A 1094 3.97 31.29 -16.12
CA VAL A 1094 4.82 30.69 -15.09
C VAL A 1094 5.76 29.66 -15.73
N GLY A 1095 6.94 29.47 -15.15
CA GLY A 1095 7.81 28.35 -15.52
C GLY A 1095 7.09 27.02 -15.29
N LYS A 1096 7.11 26.13 -16.29
CA LYS A 1096 6.54 24.78 -16.20
C LYS A 1096 7.64 23.73 -16.01
N PRO A 1097 7.34 22.55 -15.42
CA PRO A 1097 8.29 21.45 -15.34
C PRO A 1097 8.68 20.93 -16.74
N PRO A 1098 9.93 20.49 -17.00
CA PRO A 1098 10.39 20.12 -18.36
C PRO A 1098 9.58 19.04 -19.07
N TRP A 1099 8.91 18.16 -18.34
CA TRP A 1099 8.04 17.10 -18.88
C TRP A 1099 6.61 17.56 -19.21
N LYS A 1100 6.26 18.81 -18.90
CA LYS A 1100 4.95 19.44 -19.20
C LYS A 1100 5.07 20.61 -20.20
N ILE A 1101 6.21 20.72 -20.89
CA ILE A 1101 6.44 21.69 -21.95
C ILE A 1101 6.16 21.00 -23.29
N GLU A 1102 4.93 21.16 -23.78
CA GLU A 1102 4.54 20.76 -25.14
C GLU A 1102 5.29 21.63 -26.16
N TRP A 1103 5.94 20.99 -27.14
CA TRP A 1103 6.73 21.71 -28.14
C TRP A 1103 5.88 22.16 -29.32
N GLY A 1104 5.94 23.44 -29.65
CA GLY A 1104 5.08 24.07 -30.66
C GLY A 1104 5.44 23.70 -32.11
N GLY A 1105 4.94 22.56 -32.58
CA GLY A 1105 4.69 22.34 -34.02
C GLY A 1105 5.89 22.31 -34.96
N GLY A 1106 7.03 21.74 -34.54
CA GLY A 1106 8.15 21.43 -35.43
C GLY A 1106 8.29 19.91 -35.63
N ALA A 1107 8.34 19.44 -36.88
CA ALA A 1107 8.30 18.01 -37.21
C ALA A 1107 9.63 17.25 -37.00
N SER A 1108 10.36 17.53 -35.91
CA SER A 1108 11.62 16.86 -35.58
C SER A 1108 11.85 16.82 -34.06
N VAL A 1109 11.69 15.62 -33.50
CA VAL A 1109 12.05 15.20 -32.12
C VAL A 1109 11.27 15.92 -31.00
N GLU A 1110 10.36 15.18 -30.35
CA GLU A 1110 9.74 15.58 -29.08
C GLU A 1110 10.77 15.69 -27.94
N SER A 1111 10.45 16.47 -26.90
CA SER A 1111 11.29 16.59 -25.69
C SER A 1111 11.58 15.21 -25.07
N PRO A 1112 12.86 14.83 -24.85
CA PRO A 1112 13.20 13.56 -24.17
C PRO A 1112 12.59 13.42 -22.78
N HIS A 1113 12.31 14.54 -22.10
CA HIS A 1113 11.61 14.57 -20.81
C HIS A 1113 10.13 14.18 -20.94
N PHE A 1114 9.46 14.63 -22.01
CA PHE A 1114 8.10 14.22 -22.35
C PHE A 1114 8.07 12.73 -22.74
N GLN A 1115 9.00 12.28 -23.58
CA GLN A 1115 9.10 10.88 -24.02
C GLN A 1115 9.26 9.89 -22.85
N ARG A 1116 10.03 10.23 -21.80
CA ARG A 1116 10.13 9.41 -20.57
C ARG A 1116 8.77 9.22 -19.89
N VAL A 1117 7.99 10.30 -19.77
CA VAL A 1117 6.65 10.26 -19.13
C VAL A 1117 5.62 9.58 -20.05
N HIS A 1118 5.70 9.79 -21.36
CA HIS A 1118 4.83 9.12 -22.32
C HIS A 1118 5.07 7.61 -22.37
N TYR A 1119 6.33 7.15 -22.33
CA TYR A 1119 6.65 5.72 -22.20
C TYR A 1119 6.03 5.10 -20.94
N CYS A 1120 5.99 5.84 -19.83
CA CYS A 1120 5.31 5.40 -18.60
C CYS A 1120 3.77 5.27 -18.77
N GLN A 1121 3.15 6.13 -19.60
CA GLN A 1121 1.73 5.98 -19.97
C GLN A 1121 1.52 4.73 -20.85
N LEU A 1122 2.43 4.47 -21.79
CA LEU A 1122 2.37 3.28 -22.65
C LEU A 1122 2.52 1.97 -21.84
N LEU A 1123 3.43 1.93 -20.86
CA LEU A 1123 3.58 0.80 -19.94
C LEU A 1123 2.29 0.50 -19.15
N VAL A 1124 1.63 1.54 -18.62
CA VAL A 1124 0.33 1.39 -17.93
C VAL A 1124 -0.74 0.89 -18.90
N ASN A 1125 -0.84 1.45 -20.11
CA ASN A 1125 -1.82 1.00 -21.10
C ASN A 1125 -1.63 -0.47 -21.49
N ASP A 1126 -0.38 -0.91 -21.70
CA ASP A 1126 -0.06 -2.31 -22.01
C ASP A 1126 -0.39 -3.24 -20.82
N PHE A 1127 -0.03 -2.85 -19.58
CA PHE A 1127 -0.46 -3.57 -18.37
C PHE A 1127 -1.99 -3.73 -18.30
N LEU A 1128 -2.75 -2.67 -18.55
CA LEU A 1128 -4.22 -2.70 -18.51
C LEU A 1128 -4.85 -3.53 -19.66
N MET A 1129 -4.23 -3.55 -20.84
CA MET A 1129 -4.61 -4.44 -21.93
C MET A 1129 -4.34 -5.91 -21.58
N ARG A 1130 -3.17 -6.20 -20.99
CA ARG A 1130 -2.77 -7.53 -20.52
C ARG A 1130 -3.67 -8.05 -19.40
N LEU A 1131 -4.11 -7.18 -18.49
CA LEU A 1131 -4.93 -7.52 -17.32
C LEU A 1131 -6.18 -8.32 -17.70
N ARG A 1132 -6.91 -7.86 -18.73
CA ARG A 1132 -8.14 -8.49 -19.23
C ARG A 1132 -7.95 -9.94 -19.70
N SER A 1133 -6.72 -10.34 -20.03
CA SER A 1133 -6.41 -11.72 -20.42
C SER A 1133 -6.30 -12.70 -19.24
N LYS A 1134 -6.09 -12.20 -18.00
CA LYS A 1134 -5.76 -12.97 -16.79
C LYS A 1134 -4.54 -13.91 -16.94
N ARG A 1135 -3.63 -13.64 -17.89
CA ARG A 1135 -2.42 -14.45 -18.16
C ARG A 1135 -1.16 -13.99 -17.42
N PHE A 1136 -1.19 -12.80 -16.83
CA PHE A 1136 -0.06 -12.18 -16.15
C PHE A 1136 -0.29 -12.16 -14.63
N ALA A 1137 0.77 -11.89 -13.86
CA ALA A 1137 0.65 -11.73 -12.41
C ALA A 1137 0.00 -10.37 -12.06
N PRO A 1138 -0.67 -10.26 -10.90
CA PRO A 1138 -1.14 -8.98 -10.38
C PRO A 1138 0.05 -8.10 -9.97
N ILE A 1139 -0.12 -6.77 -10.02
CA ILE A 1139 0.99 -5.82 -9.85
C ILE A 1139 1.64 -5.90 -8.47
N GLU A 1140 0.90 -6.35 -7.44
CA GLU A 1140 1.39 -6.71 -6.10
C GLU A 1140 2.64 -7.60 -6.14
N LYS A 1141 2.68 -8.60 -7.03
CA LYS A 1141 3.75 -9.60 -7.06
C LYS A 1141 5.10 -8.95 -7.39
N ASP A 1142 5.09 -8.01 -8.33
CA ASP A 1142 6.29 -7.36 -8.85
C ASP A 1142 6.63 -6.15 -7.97
N MET A 1143 5.61 -5.41 -7.47
CA MET A 1143 5.80 -4.35 -6.48
C MET A 1143 6.44 -4.86 -5.18
N ARG A 1144 6.04 -6.02 -4.65
CA ARG A 1144 6.68 -6.61 -3.46
C ARG A 1144 8.20 -6.74 -3.60
N MET A 1145 8.70 -7.06 -4.80
CA MET A 1145 10.14 -7.10 -5.06
C MET A 1145 10.76 -5.70 -5.04
N ILE A 1146 10.17 -4.73 -5.74
CA ILE A 1146 10.68 -3.34 -5.78
C ILE A 1146 10.72 -2.73 -4.37
N LEU A 1147 9.65 -2.92 -3.60
CA LEU A 1147 9.52 -2.40 -2.24
C LEU A 1147 10.57 -2.99 -1.29
N ALA A 1148 10.80 -4.30 -1.33
CA ALA A 1148 11.75 -4.99 -0.45
C ALA A 1148 13.23 -4.64 -0.69
N HIS A 1149 13.51 -4.04 -1.84
CA HIS A 1149 14.84 -3.55 -2.21
C HIS A 1149 14.87 -2.02 -2.34
N CYS A 1150 13.87 -1.30 -1.81
CA CYS A 1150 13.71 0.15 -1.96
C CYS A 1150 15.01 0.92 -1.73
N GLY A 1151 15.69 0.71 -0.59
CA GLY A 1151 16.92 1.43 -0.26
C GLY A 1151 18.17 0.99 -1.04
N SER A 1152 18.30 -0.28 -1.46
CA SER A 1152 19.41 -0.70 -2.32
C SER A 1152 19.20 -0.28 -3.78
N LEU A 1153 17.93 -0.11 -4.16
CA LEU A 1153 17.49 0.49 -5.40
C LEU A 1153 17.38 2.02 -5.32
N PHE A 1154 17.69 2.64 -4.17
CA PHE A 1154 17.57 4.08 -3.85
C PHE A 1154 16.28 4.72 -4.38
N LEU A 1155 15.13 4.14 -4.07
CA LEU A 1155 13.80 4.67 -4.44
C LEU A 1155 13.19 5.51 -3.32
N ASP A 1156 12.18 6.33 -3.66
CA ASP A 1156 11.40 7.11 -2.69
C ASP A 1156 10.27 6.25 -2.07
N PRO A 1157 10.27 5.98 -0.75
CA PRO A 1157 9.24 5.16 -0.10
C PRO A 1157 7.83 5.74 -0.18
N GLU A 1158 7.72 7.07 -0.18
CA GLU A 1158 6.44 7.78 -0.25
C GLU A 1158 5.82 7.61 -1.66
N ALA A 1159 6.56 7.94 -2.74
CA ALA A 1159 6.11 7.70 -4.12
C ALA A 1159 5.83 6.22 -4.39
N LEU A 1160 6.64 5.29 -3.85
CA LEU A 1160 6.39 3.86 -3.97
C LEU A 1160 5.04 3.46 -3.37
N THR A 1161 4.65 4.07 -2.26
CA THR A 1161 3.37 3.82 -1.59
C THR A 1161 2.21 4.34 -2.42
N ASP A 1162 2.27 5.60 -2.86
CA ASP A 1162 1.22 6.24 -3.69
C ASP A 1162 0.99 5.48 -5.00
N VAL A 1163 2.09 5.17 -5.71
CA VAL A 1163 2.02 4.59 -7.05
C VAL A 1163 1.62 3.11 -6.97
N TYR A 1164 2.01 2.37 -5.92
CA TYR A 1164 1.53 1.01 -5.71
C TYR A 1164 0.01 0.99 -5.46
N HIS A 1165 -0.48 1.83 -4.53
CA HIS A 1165 -1.91 1.97 -4.27
C HIS A 1165 -2.67 2.33 -5.55
N ARG A 1166 -2.14 3.27 -6.35
CA ARG A 1166 -2.71 3.68 -7.64
C ARG A 1166 -2.74 2.57 -8.69
N LEU A 1167 -1.69 1.76 -8.81
CA LEU A 1167 -1.66 0.65 -9.76
C LEU A 1167 -2.62 -0.48 -9.37
N VAL A 1168 -2.79 -0.76 -8.07
CA VAL A 1168 -3.77 -1.77 -7.60
C VAL A 1168 -5.20 -1.27 -7.75
N ALA A 1169 -5.47 0.01 -7.49
CA ALA A 1169 -6.77 0.61 -7.76
C ALA A 1169 -7.11 0.60 -9.27
N LEU A 1170 -6.13 0.86 -10.14
CA LEU A 1170 -6.27 0.68 -11.60
C LEU A 1170 -6.57 -0.78 -11.99
N GLU A 1171 -5.88 -1.75 -11.38
CA GLU A 1171 -6.12 -3.19 -11.59
C GLU A 1171 -7.54 -3.60 -11.16
N LEU A 1172 -8.06 -3.05 -10.05
CA LEU A 1172 -9.45 -3.28 -9.63
C LEU A 1172 -10.47 -2.69 -10.62
N LEU A 1173 -10.31 -1.42 -11.01
CA LEU A 1173 -11.24 -0.76 -11.95
C LEU A 1173 -11.28 -1.48 -13.30
N HIS A 1174 -10.12 -1.78 -13.89
CA HIS A 1174 -10.05 -2.44 -15.20
C HIS A 1174 -10.31 -3.95 -15.16
N GLY A 1175 -10.30 -4.55 -13.97
CA GLY A 1175 -10.73 -5.92 -13.70
C GLY A 1175 -12.26 -6.06 -13.53
N ALA A 1176 -12.98 -4.98 -13.26
CA ALA A 1176 -14.45 -4.98 -13.21
C ALA A 1176 -15.06 -5.16 -14.61
N PRO A 1177 -16.15 -5.95 -14.76
CA PRO A 1177 -16.79 -6.17 -16.06
C PRO A 1177 -17.53 -4.93 -16.57
N GLU A 1178 -18.07 -4.13 -15.66
CA GLU A 1178 -18.77 -2.87 -15.92
C GLU A 1178 -18.37 -1.85 -14.84
N PHE A 1179 -18.09 -0.61 -15.24
CA PHE A 1179 -17.87 0.52 -14.35
C PHE A 1179 -18.34 1.81 -15.05
N SER A 1180 -18.91 2.75 -14.29
CA SER A 1180 -19.36 4.05 -14.77
C SER A 1180 -18.25 5.11 -14.64
N PRO A 1181 -18.42 6.32 -15.18
CA PRO A 1181 -17.52 7.43 -14.91
C PRO A 1181 -17.28 7.74 -13.42
N GLY A 1182 -18.26 7.45 -12.53
CA GLY A 1182 -18.10 7.68 -11.08
C GLY A 1182 -17.12 6.71 -10.40
N ALA A 1183 -16.83 5.57 -11.03
CA ALA A 1183 -15.75 4.68 -10.62
C ALA A 1183 -14.39 5.20 -11.11
N SER A 1184 -14.01 6.42 -10.73
CA SER A 1184 -12.78 7.08 -11.17
C SER A 1184 -11.58 6.80 -10.27
N MET A 1185 -10.38 6.97 -10.82
CA MET A 1185 -9.14 6.80 -10.07
C MET A 1185 -8.98 7.83 -8.96
N GLU A 1186 -9.41 9.07 -9.23
CA GLU A 1186 -9.43 10.19 -8.31
C GLU A 1186 -10.26 9.90 -7.05
N ALA A 1187 -11.35 9.13 -7.15
CA ALA A 1187 -12.14 8.70 -6.00
C ALA A 1187 -11.40 7.70 -5.11
N LEU A 1188 -10.63 6.79 -5.72
CA LEU A 1188 -9.93 5.72 -5.00
C LEU A 1188 -8.62 6.20 -4.34
N THR A 1189 -7.87 7.11 -4.98
CA THR A 1189 -6.49 7.44 -4.60
C THR A 1189 -6.31 8.86 -4.06
N LYS A 1190 -7.22 9.31 -3.18
CA LYS A 1190 -7.09 10.62 -2.51
C LYS A 1190 -5.92 10.60 -1.52
N PRO A 1191 -5.11 11.67 -1.41
CA PRO A 1191 -4.06 11.75 -0.40
C PRO A 1191 -4.65 11.92 1.01
N THR A 1192 -3.89 11.50 2.01
CA THR A 1192 -4.15 11.74 3.44
C THR A 1192 -3.42 12.99 3.91
N PHE A 1193 -4.08 13.89 4.65
CA PHE A 1193 -3.39 15.00 5.33
C PHE A 1193 -2.70 14.56 6.62
N ARG A 1194 -3.43 13.84 7.48
CA ARG A 1194 -2.96 13.28 8.75
C ARG A 1194 -3.58 11.91 8.99
N LEU A 1195 -2.88 11.07 9.76
CA LEU A 1195 -3.39 9.78 10.21
C LEU A 1195 -3.94 9.89 11.63
N HIS A 1196 -5.26 9.73 11.71
CA HIS A 1196 -6.07 9.82 12.91
C HIS A 1196 -6.66 8.44 13.31
#